data_AF-A0A9N9N4M9-F1
#
_entry.id   AF-A0A9N9N4M9-F1
#
_cell.length_a   1.000
_cell.length_b   1.000
_cell.length_c   1.000
_cell.angle_alpha   90.00
_cell.angle_beta   90.00
_cell.angle_gamma   90.00
#
_symmetry.space_group_name_H-M   'P 1'
#
loop_
_entity.id
_entity.type
_entity.pdbx_description
1 polymer ?
#
loop_
_entity_poly.entity_id
_entity_poly.type
_entity_poly.pdbx_seq_one_letter_code
_entity_poly.pdbx_strand_id
1 'polypeptide(L)'
;ACSMSLEDYKKIVSFAIFPALNVARVGNSDEYYVCSEIPGVYVGKGNETFSFKEGGKVKPQAARFRVYGYDKDGTLVREIKLTDADANKGLDIKITWTVELANKKAAHTQFSGILEYKESNPKRNADWPYGRSTLEAIKKETLSSSEEEKVKELEAHVYRHGNDENSGRKLFLGKIILENSGSLIVIGGKGESGSVKDDVLITHYANNDYWYDDTSDGSIDATINIKINGNSPPQPLEQKEDKSWDLKNLEGKSWVLVAPPKFAPGIANLVPLYQVISETQHPVDPENPINPNVVFDLDNPAKPNDQKNSINYYRDIRPIFEAVCRASWVNKMAFRGHGLYKQGDFLNPDLEGHLKNPNDCDKDLRKNVLSRVRIPKYLASPAEFNGQAYGYFMPPLSGNDGDTTPTAPDTYLTVTRGQYILLQRWADGDFETGNQPKEYYYRFDAKDKDGIYPQYSEDGEKYMKFEEVVPDVHNQIKCLNKAALQWCVGGAFYPGIEMTFVSYDKNTFNEKYDFRINSKKISPGDINAFMALPWQADFYECNTHWWPAQRPDIVIPEDQKDDVEKYGVNLSYFEDWTRGFRTDEPQRGMPKWGDMDMVEKWHKLGFIVEKQLDGDIKKAFFEVEREQLFALDINSVKSNLDNLYEMLKIAMMIELTTIPPYLYAIYSIKPGTEIGDELRRQIRHIAATFVTWRQPIFYSREMTPFFPNPLPHIKQGSITVHLSKANKATLENFANIEKPDDKINSDENSKKSDEFGAESIGDLYEKIENMFTELDKQIKYDKLFQLGPGMGYAPSTSDKNEGLIIVDCLSAAKKAIEVIIDQGEGGGCNTKDLEAEINVKVSGEIKVGNKVKIRGTIKATLKGTKKGKITENKNGSIKGTIDVTSYDDDDNSITGKIYGKINGEINGIITSGTVTGKIEEMEKEIHGIKEISKGICGKITEGIYDESHYARFNYCVSEVEIASESDYQLWPVVDDPNFVSYTNPHSQETESYADPNVVTTLIAFNAAYSYLMLLLQVVWRTDGQKKKTLIMGGMPALMHGVLKPIATFLAKTSVTSDLNAGSTFGFYQFENTSSPKDQLKKVIEEAAKAFSYSDELKNAVTAVDALPDVSQEIFVTL
;
A
#
# COMPACT_ATOMS: atom_id res chain seq x y z
N ALA A 1 1.26 -56.11 5.17
CA ALA A 1 0.76 -54.79 5.56
C ALA A 1 -0.37 -54.88 6.61
N CYS A 2 -1.49 -55.55 6.35
CA CYS A 2 -2.69 -55.51 7.22
C CYS A 2 -2.61 -56.12 8.64
N SER A 3 -1.62 -56.97 8.96
CA SER A 3 -1.38 -57.49 10.32
C SER A 3 -0.41 -56.65 11.15
N MET A 4 0.35 -55.74 10.51
CA MET A 4 1.31 -54.87 11.19
C MET A 4 0.63 -53.71 11.94
N SER A 5 -0.55 -53.26 11.50
CA SER A 5 -1.21 -52.09 12.10
C SER A 5 -1.65 -52.31 13.54
N LEU A 6 -2.27 -53.45 13.87
CA LEU A 6 -2.81 -53.68 15.22
C LEU A 6 -1.71 -53.87 16.28
N GLU A 7 -0.61 -54.55 15.92
CA GLU A 7 0.52 -54.75 16.84
C GLU A 7 1.27 -53.46 17.14
N ASP A 8 1.33 -52.52 16.20
CA ASP A 8 1.88 -51.19 16.48
C ASP A 8 0.99 -50.41 17.45
N TYR A 9 -0.33 -50.45 17.28
CA TYR A 9 -1.27 -49.81 18.21
C TYR A 9 -1.20 -50.38 19.63
N LYS A 10 -0.94 -51.69 19.80
CA LYS A 10 -0.74 -52.30 21.13
C LYS A 10 0.51 -51.80 21.86
N LYS A 11 1.52 -51.29 21.15
CA LYS A 11 2.74 -50.75 21.75
C LYS A 11 2.55 -49.32 22.26
N ILE A 12 1.59 -48.59 21.70
CA ILE A 12 1.39 -47.16 21.99
C ILE A 12 0.79 -46.97 23.40
N VAL A 13 1.53 -46.30 24.27
CA VAL A 13 1.09 -45.98 25.64
C VAL A 13 1.03 -44.47 25.91
N SER A 14 1.60 -43.66 25.01
CA SER A 14 1.58 -42.20 25.08
C SER A 14 1.53 -41.58 23.69
N PHE A 15 1.29 -40.28 23.61
CA PHE A 15 1.24 -39.55 22.33
C PHE A 15 1.86 -38.16 22.44
N ALA A 16 2.13 -37.54 21.30
CA ALA A 16 2.39 -36.10 21.19
C ALA A 16 1.70 -35.52 19.95
N ILE A 17 1.51 -34.20 19.94
CA ILE A 17 0.85 -33.46 18.85
C ILE A 17 1.92 -32.75 18.02
N PHE A 18 1.82 -32.80 16.69
CA PHE A 18 2.72 -32.12 15.78
C PHE A 18 1.98 -31.38 14.65
N PRO A 19 2.50 -30.25 14.15
CA PRO A 19 3.69 -29.54 14.63
C PRO A 19 3.57 -29.05 16.08
N ALA A 20 4.70 -28.94 16.79
CA ALA A 20 4.74 -28.44 18.17
C ALA A 20 4.30 -26.97 18.26
N LEU A 21 4.67 -26.18 17.25
CA LEU A 21 4.25 -24.79 17.02
C LEU A 21 3.91 -24.66 15.53
N ASN A 22 2.69 -24.22 15.22
CA ASN A 22 2.23 -24.02 13.84
C ASN A 22 1.67 -22.60 13.63
N VAL A 23 1.44 -22.21 12.38
CA VAL A 23 1.01 -20.86 12.01
C VAL A 23 -0.22 -20.90 11.10
N ALA A 24 -1.31 -20.33 11.60
CA ALA A 24 -2.47 -19.95 10.82
C ALA A 24 -2.37 -18.46 10.45
N ARG A 25 -3.05 -18.07 9.36
CA ARG A 25 -3.09 -16.66 8.92
C ARG A 25 -4.52 -16.21 8.70
N VAL A 26 -4.80 -14.97 9.10
CA VAL A 26 -6.13 -14.38 8.97
C VAL A 26 -6.54 -14.25 7.49
N GLY A 27 -7.85 -14.27 7.23
CA GLY A 27 -8.41 -14.19 5.89
C GLY A 27 -9.91 -13.94 5.94
N ASN A 28 -10.41 -12.97 5.17
CA ASN A 28 -11.83 -12.58 5.20
C ASN A 28 -12.75 -13.49 4.36
N SER A 29 -12.21 -14.49 3.65
CA SER A 29 -13.00 -15.52 2.94
C SER A 29 -13.50 -16.63 3.89
N ASP A 30 -14.52 -17.37 3.45
CA ASP A 30 -15.00 -18.59 4.10
C ASP A 30 -14.24 -19.84 3.66
N GLU A 31 -13.73 -19.83 2.42
CA GLU A 31 -12.82 -20.83 1.87
C GLU A 31 -11.39 -20.62 2.39
N TYR A 32 -10.66 -21.70 2.62
CA TYR A 32 -9.32 -21.68 3.20
C TYR A 32 -8.37 -22.60 2.44
N TYR A 33 -7.07 -22.48 2.71
CA TYR A 33 -6.07 -23.46 2.29
C TYR A 33 -5.19 -23.86 3.48
N VAL A 34 -4.53 -25.01 3.40
CA VAL A 34 -3.64 -25.51 4.47
C VAL A 34 -2.20 -25.14 4.14
N CYS A 35 -1.38 -24.81 5.15
CA CYS A 35 0.05 -24.57 4.92
C CYS A 35 0.75 -25.84 4.39
N SER A 36 1.88 -25.69 3.70
CA SER A 36 2.71 -26.84 3.34
C SER A 36 3.27 -27.52 4.60
N GLU A 37 3.28 -28.85 4.57
CA GLU A 37 3.88 -29.73 5.56
C GLU A 37 5.33 -30.13 5.19
N ILE A 38 5.83 -29.67 4.03
CA ILE A 38 7.18 -29.98 3.52
C ILE A 38 8.06 -28.71 3.56
N PRO A 39 9.19 -28.71 4.28
CA PRO A 39 10.16 -27.63 4.24
C PRO A 39 10.65 -27.34 2.81
N GLY A 40 10.77 -26.06 2.48
CA GLY A 40 11.19 -25.57 1.15
C GLY A 40 10.06 -25.48 0.11
N VAL A 41 8.85 -25.95 0.45
CA VAL A 41 7.68 -25.87 -0.42
C VAL A 41 6.74 -24.79 0.14
N TYR A 42 6.47 -23.77 -0.65
CA TYR A 42 5.49 -22.73 -0.30
C TYR A 42 4.14 -23.05 -0.92
N VAL A 43 3.08 -22.46 -0.35
CA VAL A 43 1.71 -22.60 -0.85
C VAL A 43 1.62 -22.04 -2.28
N GLY A 44 1.05 -22.82 -3.19
CA GLY A 44 0.91 -22.46 -4.61
C GLY A 44 2.16 -22.71 -5.46
N LYS A 45 3.27 -23.25 -4.90
CA LYS A 45 4.50 -23.53 -5.65
C LYS A 45 4.23 -24.39 -6.89
N GLY A 46 4.47 -23.79 -8.06
CA GLY A 46 4.31 -24.40 -9.38
C GLY A 46 2.87 -24.84 -9.72
N ASN A 47 1.87 -24.24 -9.09
CA ASN A 47 0.48 -24.37 -9.49
C ASN A 47 -0.06 -23.01 -9.95
N GLU A 48 -0.06 -22.79 -11.26
CA GLU A 48 -0.47 -21.52 -11.86
C GLU A 48 -1.95 -21.18 -11.67
N THR A 49 -2.77 -22.18 -11.33
CA THR A 49 -4.21 -22.02 -11.05
C THR A 49 -4.52 -21.83 -9.56
N PHE A 50 -3.51 -21.90 -8.70
CA PHE A 50 -3.72 -21.65 -7.28
C PHE A 50 -4.09 -20.19 -7.06
N SER A 51 -5.15 -19.95 -6.30
CA SER A 51 -5.63 -18.61 -6.00
C SER A 51 -5.73 -18.38 -4.50
N PHE A 52 -5.12 -17.29 -4.04
CA PHE A 52 -5.11 -16.86 -2.63
C PHE A 52 -6.39 -16.15 -2.23
N LYS A 53 -7.21 -15.72 -3.19
CA LYS A 53 -8.50 -15.06 -2.97
C LYS A 53 -9.68 -15.85 -3.51
N GLU A 54 -10.87 -15.48 -3.09
CA GLU A 54 -12.13 -15.92 -3.69
C GLU A 54 -13.13 -14.77 -3.61
N GLY A 55 -13.66 -14.35 -4.75
CA GLY A 55 -14.58 -13.20 -4.81
C GLY A 55 -13.97 -11.92 -4.21
N GLY A 56 -12.66 -11.71 -4.37
CA GLY A 56 -11.93 -10.57 -3.79
C GLY A 56 -11.52 -10.73 -2.32
N LYS A 57 -12.01 -11.77 -1.64
CA LYS A 57 -11.67 -12.03 -0.23
C LYS A 57 -10.46 -12.94 -0.12
N VAL A 58 -9.52 -12.62 0.76
CA VAL A 58 -8.34 -13.44 1.06
C VAL A 58 -8.74 -14.71 1.80
N LYS A 59 -8.34 -15.87 1.29
CA LYS A 59 -8.50 -17.16 1.95
C LYS A 59 -7.56 -17.24 3.16
N PRO A 60 -8.04 -17.54 4.37
CA PRO A 60 -7.16 -17.78 5.49
C PRO A 60 -6.26 -19.01 5.24
N GLN A 61 -5.03 -18.95 5.74
CA GLN A 61 -4.16 -20.12 5.84
C GLN A 61 -4.47 -20.86 7.13
N ALA A 62 -4.83 -22.14 7.02
CA ALA A 62 -5.12 -23.00 8.15
C ALA A 62 -3.88 -23.77 8.62
N ALA A 63 -3.79 -23.96 9.94
CA ALA A 63 -2.78 -24.79 10.60
C ALA A 63 -3.34 -26.20 10.85
N ARG A 64 -2.65 -27.23 10.35
CA ARG A 64 -3.01 -28.64 10.56
C ARG A 64 -2.19 -29.23 11.70
N PHE A 65 -2.84 -30.04 12.54
CA PHE A 65 -2.23 -30.77 13.64
C PHE A 65 -2.58 -32.26 13.58
N ARG A 66 -1.58 -33.09 13.89
CA ARG A 66 -1.62 -34.55 13.87
C ARG A 66 -1.17 -35.09 15.23
N VAL A 67 -1.51 -36.35 15.50
CA VAL A 67 -1.11 -37.05 16.73
C VAL A 67 -0.21 -38.22 16.40
N TYR A 68 0.89 -38.36 17.12
CA TYR A 68 1.87 -39.42 16.96
C TYR A 68 1.99 -40.22 18.25
N GLY A 69 1.95 -41.55 18.14
CA GLY A 69 2.01 -42.48 19.25
C GLY A 69 3.42 -42.96 19.57
N TYR A 70 3.68 -43.14 20.86
CA TYR A 70 4.97 -43.56 21.41
C TYR A 70 4.80 -44.80 22.28
N ASP A 71 5.80 -45.67 22.26
CA ASP A 71 5.84 -46.84 23.12
C ASP A 71 6.27 -46.50 24.57
N LYS A 72 6.34 -47.54 25.40
CA LYS A 72 6.72 -47.43 26.82
C LYS A 72 8.15 -46.91 27.05
N ASP A 73 9.02 -47.05 26.05
CA ASP A 73 10.41 -46.63 26.11
C ASP A 73 10.56 -45.19 25.56
N GLY A 74 9.45 -44.57 25.13
CA GLY A 74 9.43 -43.23 24.54
C GLY A 74 9.89 -43.22 23.08
N THR A 75 9.88 -44.36 22.40
CA THR A 75 10.21 -44.47 20.97
C THR A 75 8.98 -44.15 20.14
N LEU A 76 9.17 -43.31 19.12
CA LEU A 76 8.12 -42.98 18.15
C LEU A 76 7.70 -44.23 17.36
N VAL A 77 6.40 -44.52 17.35
CA VAL A 77 5.84 -45.69 16.66
C VAL A 77 5.24 -45.30 15.32
N ARG A 78 4.21 -44.44 15.32
CA ARG A 78 3.45 -44.04 14.12
C ARG A 78 2.52 -42.86 14.39
N GLU A 79 2.00 -42.25 13.33
CA GLU A 79 0.81 -41.38 13.40
C GLU A 79 -0.42 -42.21 13.81
N ILE A 80 -1.26 -41.63 14.69
CA ILE A 80 -2.54 -42.19 15.11
C ILE A 80 -3.64 -41.59 14.22
N LYS A 81 -4.35 -42.43 13.46
CA LYS A 81 -5.40 -41.98 12.54
C LYS A 81 -6.73 -42.65 12.85
N LEU A 82 -7.83 -41.90 12.78
CA LEU A 82 -9.18 -42.47 12.86
C LEU A 82 -9.48 -43.43 11.70
N THR A 83 -8.87 -43.22 10.53
CA THR A 83 -9.01 -44.12 9.38
C THR A 83 -8.35 -45.48 9.58
N ASP A 84 -7.53 -45.65 10.62
CA ASP A 84 -6.98 -46.95 10.99
C ASP A 84 -7.96 -47.79 11.84
N ALA A 85 -9.02 -47.17 12.39
CA ALA A 85 -10.05 -47.89 13.13
C ALA A 85 -10.75 -48.92 12.24
N ASP A 86 -10.88 -50.15 12.73
CA ASP A 86 -11.44 -51.26 11.98
C ASP A 86 -12.18 -52.20 12.94
N ALA A 87 -13.51 -52.15 12.88
CA ALA A 87 -14.39 -52.98 13.69
C ALA A 87 -14.15 -54.48 13.48
N ASN A 88 -13.73 -54.91 12.28
CA ASN A 88 -13.44 -56.32 12.00
C ASN A 88 -12.13 -56.79 12.63
N LYS A 89 -11.21 -55.86 12.93
CA LYS A 89 -9.95 -56.13 13.64
C LYS A 89 -10.02 -55.79 15.14
N GLY A 90 -11.18 -55.31 15.59
CA GLY A 90 -11.42 -54.90 16.95
C GLY A 90 -10.74 -53.60 17.37
N LEU A 91 -10.18 -52.79 16.46
CA LEU A 91 -9.53 -51.53 16.79
C LEU A 91 -10.53 -50.37 16.70
N ASP A 92 -10.71 -49.66 17.81
CA ASP A 92 -11.50 -48.44 17.92
C ASP A 92 -10.63 -47.32 18.50
N ILE A 93 -10.73 -46.13 17.92
CA ILE A 93 -9.88 -44.98 18.23
C ILE A 93 -10.79 -43.76 18.41
N LYS A 94 -10.64 -43.09 19.56
CA LYS A 94 -11.32 -41.83 19.84
C LYS A 94 -10.29 -40.72 20.03
N ILE A 95 -10.48 -39.60 19.35
CA ILE A 95 -9.65 -38.39 19.50
C ILE A 95 -10.58 -37.24 19.87
N THR A 96 -10.25 -36.54 20.96
CA THR A 96 -10.93 -35.31 21.36
C THR A 96 -9.92 -34.18 21.41
N TRP A 97 -10.09 -33.18 20.57
CA TRP A 97 -9.24 -32.00 20.52
C TRP A 97 -9.77 -30.92 21.45
N THR A 98 -8.88 -30.20 22.11
CA THR A 98 -9.19 -29.00 22.89
C THR A 98 -8.33 -27.85 22.39
N VAL A 99 -8.97 -26.75 22.00
CA VAL A 99 -8.31 -25.55 21.47
C VAL A 99 -8.72 -24.36 22.31
N GLU A 100 -7.74 -23.56 22.73
CA GLU A 100 -7.97 -22.31 23.45
C GLU A 100 -7.18 -21.19 22.77
N LEU A 101 -7.88 -20.28 22.10
CA LEU A 101 -7.31 -19.11 21.44
C LEU A 101 -7.57 -17.86 22.28
N ALA A 102 -6.61 -16.95 22.31
CA ALA A 102 -6.78 -15.67 22.95
C ALA A 102 -6.07 -14.52 22.24
N ASN A 103 -6.62 -13.32 22.39
CA ASN A 103 -5.98 -12.05 22.09
C ASN A 103 -5.91 -11.20 23.37
N LYS A 104 -4.69 -10.86 23.79
CA LYS A 104 -4.44 -10.04 24.98
C LYS A 104 -3.80 -8.69 24.68
N LYS A 105 -3.73 -8.29 23.41
CA LYS A 105 -3.06 -7.06 22.98
C LYS A 105 -3.60 -5.82 23.69
N ALA A 106 -4.93 -5.69 23.79
CA ALA A 106 -5.57 -4.54 24.45
C ALA A 106 -5.28 -4.49 25.97
N ALA A 107 -5.07 -5.65 26.59
CA ALA A 107 -4.76 -5.79 28.01
C ALA A 107 -3.27 -5.61 28.35
N HIS A 108 -2.38 -5.54 27.35
CA HIS A 108 -0.94 -5.58 27.57
C HIS A 108 -0.28 -4.21 27.81
N THR A 109 1.03 -4.21 28.10
CA THR A 109 1.91 -3.03 28.07
C THR A 109 2.08 -2.49 26.66
N GLN A 110 2.31 -1.19 26.56
CA GLN A 110 2.73 -0.54 25.31
C GLN A 110 4.10 -1.05 24.87
N PHE A 111 4.24 -1.29 23.56
CA PHE A 111 5.48 -1.72 22.93
C PHE A 111 6.23 -0.52 22.35
N SER A 112 7.53 -0.40 22.63
CA SER A 112 8.37 0.73 22.21
C SER A 112 9.68 0.26 21.57
N GLY A 113 9.69 -0.94 20.99
CA GLY A 113 10.92 -1.60 20.55
C GLY A 113 11.57 -2.44 21.64
N ILE A 114 12.29 -3.50 21.25
CA ILE A 114 12.89 -4.45 22.20
C ILE A 114 13.95 -3.79 23.11
N LEU A 115 14.71 -2.81 22.62
CA LEU A 115 15.77 -2.16 23.40
C LEU A 115 15.23 -1.15 24.43
N GLU A 116 14.08 -0.56 24.15
CA GLU A 116 13.43 0.40 25.08
C GLU A 116 12.37 -0.25 25.97
N TYR A 117 11.88 -1.44 25.60
CA TYR A 117 10.80 -2.11 26.32
C TYR A 117 11.17 -2.39 27.77
N LYS A 118 10.27 -1.98 28.67
CA LYS A 118 10.33 -2.28 30.10
C LYS A 118 8.97 -2.80 30.56
N GLU A 119 8.96 -3.76 31.48
CA GLU A 119 7.70 -4.24 32.08
C GLU A 119 6.90 -3.12 32.77
N SER A 120 7.60 -2.05 33.20
CA SER A 120 7.03 -0.84 33.78
C SER A 120 6.45 0.15 32.76
N ASN A 121 6.51 -0.14 31.45
CA ASN A 121 5.91 0.71 30.42
C ASN A 121 4.41 0.91 30.69
N PRO A 122 3.83 2.05 30.26
CA PRO A 122 2.41 2.28 30.37
C PRO A 122 1.61 1.12 29.77
N LYS A 123 0.46 0.83 30.36
CA LYS A 123 -0.49 -0.16 29.81
C LYS A 123 -1.23 0.46 28.63
N ARG A 124 -1.53 -0.33 27.59
CA ARG A 124 -2.58 0.04 26.63
C ARG A 124 -3.91 0.14 27.37
N ASN A 125 -4.78 1.05 27.01
CA ASN A 125 -6.08 1.27 27.67
C ASN A 125 -5.93 1.51 29.19
N ALA A 126 -4.95 2.33 29.60
CA ALA A 126 -4.65 2.55 31.02
C ALA A 126 -5.81 3.18 31.80
N ASP A 127 -6.69 3.90 31.10
CA ASP A 127 -7.88 4.58 31.60
C ASP A 127 -9.15 3.70 31.56
N TRP A 128 -9.04 2.43 31.16
CA TRP A 128 -10.18 1.51 31.13
C TRP A 128 -10.75 1.28 32.55
N PRO A 129 -12.07 1.46 32.78
CA PRO A 129 -12.64 1.50 34.13
C PRO A 129 -12.86 0.12 34.78
N TYR A 130 -12.73 -0.97 34.02
CA TYR A 130 -12.92 -2.34 34.52
C TYR A 130 -11.60 -3.10 34.65
N GLY A 131 -11.65 -4.31 35.23
CA GLY A 131 -10.46 -5.16 35.39
C GLY A 131 -9.81 -5.52 34.05
N ARG A 132 -8.48 -5.68 34.02
CA ARG A 132 -7.71 -5.91 32.78
C ARG A 132 -8.16 -7.13 31.97
N SER A 133 -8.64 -8.19 32.62
CA SER A 133 -9.18 -9.38 31.96
C SER A 133 -10.40 -9.09 31.09
N THR A 134 -11.08 -7.95 31.27
CA THR A 134 -12.19 -7.53 30.40
C THR A 134 -11.71 -7.07 29.02
N LEU A 135 -10.43 -6.72 28.87
CA LEU A 135 -9.78 -6.34 27.62
C LEU A 135 -9.21 -7.55 26.85
N GLU A 136 -9.34 -8.76 27.40
CA GLU A 136 -8.84 -9.99 26.79
C GLU A 136 -10.00 -10.72 26.10
N ALA A 137 -9.80 -11.09 24.83
CA ALA A 137 -10.69 -12.01 24.13
C ALA A 137 -10.13 -13.42 24.30
N ILE A 138 -10.85 -14.31 24.97
CA ILE A 138 -10.43 -15.69 25.19
C ILE A 138 -11.59 -16.64 24.90
N LYS A 139 -11.32 -17.68 24.13
CA LYS A 139 -12.32 -18.72 23.85
C LYS A 139 -11.66 -20.09 23.79
N LYS A 140 -12.32 -21.04 24.45
CA LYS A 140 -11.93 -22.45 24.50
C LYS A 140 -13.06 -23.31 23.95
N GLU A 141 -12.71 -24.21 23.05
CA GLU A 141 -13.64 -25.17 22.46
C GLU A 141 -13.03 -26.58 22.46
N THR A 142 -13.91 -27.58 22.37
CA THR A 142 -13.53 -29.00 22.36
C THR A 142 -14.29 -29.72 21.27
N LEU A 143 -13.62 -30.56 20.49
CA LEU A 143 -14.19 -31.26 19.34
C LEU A 143 -13.83 -32.75 19.39
N SER A 144 -14.84 -33.62 19.46
CA SER A 144 -14.64 -35.07 19.60
C SER A 144 -14.95 -35.84 18.31
N SER A 145 -14.17 -36.88 18.02
CA SER A 145 -14.45 -37.81 16.93
C SER A 145 -15.81 -38.51 17.06
N SER A 146 -16.38 -38.57 18.28
CA SER A 146 -17.70 -39.13 18.55
C SER A 146 -18.88 -38.17 18.35
N GLU A 147 -18.65 -36.87 18.15
CA GLU A 147 -19.71 -35.87 17.92
C GLU A 147 -20.15 -35.86 16.45
N GLU A 148 -21.41 -35.53 16.16
CA GLU A 148 -21.89 -35.37 14.77
C GLU A 148 -21.30 -34.11 14.13
N GLU A 149 -21.28 -33.01 14.87
CA GLU A 149 -20.69 -31.74 14.44
C GLU A 149 -19.16 -31.85 14.41
N LYS A 150 -18.57 -31.55 13.25
CA LYS A 150 -17.11 -31.62 13.00
C LYS A 150 -16.45 -30.25 12.88
N VAL A 151 -17.17 -29.18 13.21
CA VAL A 151 -16.71 -27.79 13.13
C VAL A 151 -17.17 -27.04 14.36
N LYS A 152 -16.31 -26.22 14.97
CA LYS A 152 -16.73 -25.29 16.04
C LYS A 152 -16.05 -23.93 15.85
N GLU A 153 -16.81 -22.87 16.10
CA GLU A 153 -16.30 -21.49 16.04
C GLU A 153 -15.82 -21.02 17.41
N LEU A 154 -14.74 -20.24 17.42
CA LEU A 154 -14.15 -19.64 18.60
C LEU A 154 -14.47 -18.14 18.63
N GLU A 155 -15.71 -17.83 18.99
CA GLU A 155 -16.16 -16.45 19.20
C GLU A 155 -15.97 -16.03 20.66
N ALA A 156 -15.37 -14.85 20.86
CA ALA A 156 -15.09 -14.25 22.17
C ALA A 156 -15.68 -12.83 22.25
N HIS A 157 -15.55 -12.19 23.42
CA HIS A 157 -15.84 -10.76 23.60
C HIS A 157 -14.61 -10.04 24.18
N VAL A 158 -14.32 -8.86 23.63
CA VAL A 158 -13.28 -7.94 24.09
C VAL A 158 -13.92 -6.64 24.60
N TYR A 159 -13.26 -5.90 25.48
CA TYR A 159 -13.78 -4.68 26.11
C TYR A 159 -15.11 -4.93 26.87
N ARG A 160 -15.15 -5.98 27.68
CA ARG A 160 -16.33 -6.37 28.48
C ARG A 160 -16.65 -5.36 29.58
N HIS A 161 -17.93 -5.18 29.87
CA HIS A 161 -18.43 -4.34 30.96
C HIS A 161 -18.49 -5.14 32.27
N GLY A 162 -17.40 -5.08 33.05
CA GLY A 162 -17.29 -5.81 34.32
C GLY A 162 -17.25 -7.32 34.11
N ASN A 163 -18.08 -8.07 34.83
CA ASN A 163 -18.10 -9.54 34.80
C ASN A 163 -19.09 -10.12 33.77
N ASP A 164 -19.74 -9.28 32.95
CA ASP A 164 -20.67 -9.77 31.94
C ASP A 164 -19.91 -10.27 30.70
N GLU A 165 -19.81 -11.59 30.56
CA GLU A 165 -19.08 -12.27 29.48
C GLU A 165 -19.68 -12.05 28.09
N ASN A 166 -20.94 -11.61 28.00
CA ASN A 166 -21.63 -11.36 26.73
C ASN A 166 -21.69 -9.87 26.36
N SER A 167 -21.06 -9.01 27.17
CA SER A 167 -20.96 -7.57 26.90
C SER A 167 -19.70 -7.22 26.11
N GLY A 168 -19.62 -6.00 25.59
CA GLY A 168 -18.46 -5.53 24.82
C GLY A 168 -18.54 -5.90 23.33
N ARG A 169 -17.39 -5.90 22.65
CA ARG A 169 -17.31 -6.22 21.23
C ARG A 169 -17.13 -7.71 21.01
N LYS A 170 -18.07 -8.33 20.31
CA LYS A 170 -17.93 -9.71 19.81
C LYS A 170 -16.78 -9.78 18.78
N LEU A 171 -15.95 -10.80 18.89
CA LEU A 171 -14.75 -10.99 18.08
C LEU A 171 -14.61 -12.46 17.67
N PHE A 172 -14.47 -12.73 16.38
CA PHE A 172 -14.24 -14.07 15.84
C PHE A 172 -12.75 -14.40 15.86
N LEU A 173 -12.28 -15.23 16.80
CA LEU A 173 -10.85 -15.58 16.89
C LEU A 173 -10.45 -16.69 15.91
N GLY A 174 -11.42 -17.46 15.41
CA GLY A 174 -11.18 -18.55 14.47
C GLY A 174 -12.23 -19.64 14.50
N LYS A 175 -11.97 -20.72 13.77
CA LYS A 175 -12.76 -21.96 13.80
C LYS A 175 -11.87 -23.19 13.75
N ILE A 176 -12.35 -24.30 14.31
CA ILE A 176 -11.66 -25.59 14.32
C ILE A 176 -12.48 -26.62 13.55
N ILE A 177 -11.78 -27.49 12.81
CA ILE A 177 -12.38 -28.55 12.00
C ILE A 177 -11.68 -29.87 12.35
N LEU A 178 -12.47 -30.92 12.59
CA LEU A 178 -11.96 -32.28 12.74
C LEU A 178 -12.08 -33.02 11.42
N GLU A 179 -10.94 -33.37 10.83
CA GLU A 179 -10.90 -34.14 9.60
C GLU A 179 -11.26 -35.61 9.83
N ASN A 180 -11.68 -36.29 8.76
CA ASN A 180 -11.97 -37.73 8.77
C ASN A 180 -10.78 -38.60 9.20
N SER A 181 -9.54 -38.12 8.99
CA SER A 181 -8.31 -38.78 9.46
C SER A 181 -8.11 -38.69 10.97
N GLY A 182 -8.81 -37.78 11.66
CA GLY A 182 -8.58 -37.43 13.06
C GLY A 182 -7.66 -36.23 13.27
N SER A 183 -7.09 -35.68 12.20
CA SER A 183 -6.31 -34.44 12.24
C SER A 183 -7.19 -33.23 12.56
N LEU A 184 -6.60 -32.24 13.23
CA LEU A 184 -7.26 -30.98 13.57
C LEU A 184 -6.80 -29.89 12.61
N ILE A 185 -7.74 -29.13 12.06
CA ILE A 185 -7.48 -27.90 11.32
C ILE A 185 -7.89 -26.72 12.20
N VAL A 186 -7.00 -25.74 12.34
CA VAL A 186 -7.27 -24.46 13.01
C VAL A 186 -7.21 -23.36 11.95
N ILE A 187 -8.32 -22.64 11.79
CA ILE A 187 -8.43 -21.45 10.95
C ILE A 187 -8.50 -20.24 11.87
N GLY A 188 -7.70 -19.21 11.58
CA GLY A 188 -7.65 -17.99 12.37
C GLY A 188 -8.83 -17.04 12.16
N GLY A 189 -8.69 -15.82 12.67
CA GLY A 189 -9.64 -14.73 12.48
C GLY A 189 -9.85 -14.32 11.01
N LYS A 190 -10.78 -13.40 10.79
CA LYS A 190 -11.15 -12.85 9.49
C LYS A 190 -10.28 -11.66 9.04
N GLY A 191 -9.37 -11.19 9.88
CA GLY A 191 -8.57 -9.98 9.66
C GLY A 191 -9.35 -8.71 10.00
N GLU A 192 -10.34 -8.83 10.89
CA GLU A 192 -11.18 -7.74 11.39
C GLU A 192 -10.44 -6.95 12.48
N SER A 193 -10.44 -5.63 12.33
CA SER A 193 -9.93 -4.67 13.33
C SER A 193 -10.88 -3.49 13.44
N GLY A 194 -10.95 -2.87 14.60
CA GLY A 194 -11.78 -1.69 14.81
C GLY A 194 -11.59 -1.06 16.18
N SER A 195 -12.36 -0.01 16.47
CA SER A 195 -12.41 0.66 17.78
C SER A 195 -13.74 0.41 18.47
N VAL A 196 -13.74 0.35 19.81
CA VAL A 196 -14.97 0.34 20.63
C VAL A 196 -15.47 1.73 21.01
N LYS A 197 -14.75 2.77 20.63
CA LYS A 197 -15.15 4.18 20.75
C LYS A 197 -15.23 4.82 19.38
N ASP A 198 -16.36 5.45 19.11
CA ASP A 198 -16.53 6.34 17.96
C ASP A 198 -15.46 7.45 18.04
N ASP A 199 -14.86 7.81 16.90
CA ASP A 199 -13.82 8.84 16.72
C ASP A 199 -12.38 8.50 17.18
N VAL A 200 -12.09 7.31 17.69
CA VAL A 200 -10.71 6.91 18.01
C VAL A 200 -10.01 6.34 16.77
N LEU A 201 -9.09 7.12 16.19
CA LEU A 201 -8.29 6.72 15.04
C LEU A 201 -6.91 6.18 15.44
N ILE A 202 -6.27 5.47 14.52
CA ILE A 202 -4.89 5.00 14.68
C ILE A 202 -3.96 6.20 14.62
N THR A 203 -3.08 6.34 15.61
CA THR A 203 -2.11 7.44 15.70
C THR A 203 -0.68 6.94 15.93
N HIS A 204 -0.50 5.63 16.08
CA HIS A 204 0.77 4.99 16.38
C HIS A 204 0.81 3.57 15.78
N TYR A 205 1.97 3.16 15.24
CA TYR A 205 2.12 1.86 14.57
C TYR A 205 1.70 0.66 15.46
N ALA A 206 2.11 0.65 16.74
CA ALA A 206 1.81 -0.45 17.67
C ALA A 206 0.75 -0.20 18.75
N ASN A 207 0.54 1.03 19.22
CA ASN A 207 -0.16 1.27 20.50
C ASN A 207 -1.36 2.22 20.32
N ASN A 208 -2.52 1.66 19.99
CA ASN A 208 -3.75 2.42 19.85
C ASN A 208 -4.77 1.96 20.90
N ASP A 209 -5.09 2.84 21.84
CA ASP A 209 -6.09 2.56 22.86
C ASP A 209 -7.49 2.46 22.22
N TYR A 210 -8.36 1.66 22.82
CA TYR A 210 -9.72 1.31 22.39
C TYR A 210 -9.83 0.49 21.10
N TRP A 211 -8.70 0.14 20.49
CA TRP A 211 -8.66 -0.73 19.31
C TRP A 211 -8.64 -2.22 19.67
N TYR A 212 -9.21 -3.03 18.78
CA TYR A 212 -9.12 -4.50 18.80
C TYR A 212 -8.73 -5.01 17.41
N ASP A 213 -8.19 -6.23 17.37
CA ASP A 213 -8.04 -7.03 16.16
C ASP A 213 -8.32 -8.51 16.48
N ASP A 214 -8.48 -9.34 15.46
CA ASP A 214 -8.83 -10.76 15.59
C ASP A 214 -7.65 -11.74 15.42
N THR A 215 -6.41 -11.22 15.46
CA THR A 215 -5.24 -12.10 15.58
C THR A 215 -5.22 -12.75 16.97
N SER A 216 -4.57 -13.90 17.11
CA SER A 216 -4.55 -14.65 18.37
C SER A 216 -3.33 -15.56 18.46
N ASP A 217 -3.08 -16.09 19.63
CA ASP A 217 -2.29 -17.31 19.78
C ASP A 217 -2.96 -18.21 20.82
N GLY A 218 -2.61 -19.49 20.80
CA GLY A 218 -3.30 -20.40 21.68
C GLY A 218 -2.82 -21.83 21.73
N SER A 219 -3.31 -22.52 22.74
CA SER A 219 -2.87 -23.87 23.06
C SER A 219 -3.75 -24.92 22.38
N ILE A 220 -3.10 -25.97 21.88
CA ILE A 220 -3.72 -27.14 21.25
C ILE A 220 -3.40 -28.37 22.12
N ASP A 221 -4.44 -29.05 22.58
CA ASP A 221 -4.33 -30.28 23.36
C ASP A 221 -5.28 -31.34 22.84
N ALA A 222 -5.08 -32.58 23.26
CA ALA A 222 -5.95 -33.69 22.89
C ALA A 222 -6.09 -34.71 24.01
N THR A 223 -7.17 -35.49 23.96
CA THR A 223 -7.30 -36.75 24.68
C THR A 223 -7.55 -37.86 23.67
N ILE A 224 -6.81 -38.97 23.81
CA ILE A 224 -6.88 -40.09 22.89
C ILE A 224 -7.19 -41.35 23.69
N ASN A 225 -8.22 -42.08 23.28
CA ASN A 225 -8.53 -43.42 23.77
C ASN A 225 -8.33 -44.43 22.65
N ILE A 226 -7.62 -45.51 22.95
CA ILE A 226 -7.51 -46.67 22.06
C ILE A 226 -8.23 -47.83 22.72
N LYS A 227 -9.07 -48.52 21.96
CA LYS A 227 -9.72 -49.77 22.36
C LYS A 227 -9.41 -50.87 21.35
N ILE A 228 -8.98 -52.03 21.85
CA ILE A 228 -8.72 -53.24 21.07
C ILE A 228 -9.58 -54.36 21.64
N ASN A 229 -10.54 -54.84 20.84
CA ASN A 229 -11.44 -55.94 21.17
C ASN A 229 -10.79 -57.29 20.80
N GLY A 230 -10.92 -58.28 21.68
CA GLY A 230 -10.29 -59.61 21.53
C GLY A 230 -10.86 -60.53 20.43
N ASN A 231 -11.69 -60.01 19.51
CA ASN A 231 -12.47 -60.80 18.55
C ASN A 231 -11.75 -61.14 17.23
N SER A 232 -10.44 -61.43 17.26
CA SER A 232 -9.75 -62.04 16.12
C SER A 232 -9.86 -63.58 16.20
N PRO A 233 -10.51 -64.27 15.24
CA PRO A 233 -10.46 -65.73 15.17
C PRO A 233 -9.12 -66.21 14.56
N PRO A 234 -8.46 -67.30 15.06
CA PRO A 234 -8.70 -68.06 16.29
C PRO A 234 -7.57 -67.88 17.31
N GLN A 235 -7.84 -67.22 18.45
CA GLN A 235 -6.97 -67.30 19.65
C GLN A 235 -7.69 -68.04 20.80
N PRO A 236 -6.94 -68.75 21.67
CA PRO A 236 -7.51 -69.51 22.79
C PRO A 236 -8.34 -68.65 23.76
N LEU A 237 -9.38 -69.24 24.35
CA LEU A 237 -10.38 -68.58 25.21
C LEU A 237 -9.82 -67.86 26.45
N GLU A 238 -8.57 -68.12 26.84
CA GLU A 238 -7.91 -67.57 28.03
C GLU A 238 -7.20 -66.23 27.78
N GLN A 239 -7.20 -65.69 26.55
CA GLN A 239 -6.53 -64.43 26.17
C GLN A 239 -7.47 -63.37 25.54
N LYS A 240 -8.78 -63.49 25.77
CA LYS A 240 -9.79 -62.53 25.28
C LYS A 240 -10.04 -61.41 26.30
N GLU A 241 -9.10 -60.49 26.43
CA GLU A 241 -9.35 -59.24 27.17
C GLU A 241 -9.48 -58.06 26.21
N ASP A 242 -10.65 -57.42 26.23
CA ASP A 242 -10.82 -56.11 25.62
C ASP A 242 -9.94 -55.11 26.39
N LYS A 243 -8.98 -54.49 25.70
CA LYS A 243 -8.12 -53.47 26.29
C LYS A 243 -8.56 -52.11 25.81
N SER A 244 -8.93 -51.22 26.72
CA SER A 244 -9.13 -49.80 26.47
C SER A 244 -8.25 -49.01 27.40
N TRP A 245 -7.56 -48.00 26.88
CA TRP A 245 -6.71 -47.13 27.70
C TRP A 245 -6.63 -45.73 27.09
N ASP A 246 -6.52 -44.75 27.98
CA ASP A 246 -6.26 -43.36 27.60
C ASP A 246 -4.75 -43.15 27.47
N LEU A 247 -4.36 -42.52 26.36
CA LEU A 247 -2.97 -42.16 26.14
C LEU A 247 -2.63 -40.88 26.90
N LYS A 248 -1.44 -40.86 27.51
CA LYS A 248 -0.90 -39.64 28.11
C LYS A 248 -0.18 -38.80 27.05
N ASN A 249 -0.42 -37.50 27.05
CA ASN A 249 0.38 -36.56 26.27
C ASN A 249 1.80 -36.45 26.86
N LEU A 250 2.81 -36.89 26.11
CA LEU A 250 4.20 -37.02 26.54
C LEU A 250 4.94 -35.67 26.56
N GLU A 251 4.61 -34.78 25.61
CA GLU A 251 5.38 -33.56 25.33
C GLU A 251 4.68 -32.26 25.78
N GLY A 252 3.41 -32.34 26.20
CA GLY A 252 2.62 -31.19 26.63
C GLY A 252 1.74 -30.62 25.50
N LYS A 253 1.22 -29.40 25.62
CA LYS A 253 0.35 -28.81 24.59
C LYS A 253 1.14 -28.31 23.38
N SER A 254 0.58 -28.44 22.17
CA SER A 254 1.08 -27.71 20.99
C SER A 254 0.55 -26.30 21.00
N TRP A 255 1.02 -25.47 20.08
CA TRP A 255 0.60 -24.08 20.00
C TRP A 255 0.34 -23.65 18.56
N VAL A 256 -0.55 -22.69 18.39
CA VAL A 256 -0.83 -22.03 17.11
C VAL A 256 -0.64 -20.53 17.25
N LEU A 257 0.04 -19.92 16.27
CA LEU A 257 0.07 -18.47 16.07
C LEU A 257 -0.93 -18.14 14.96
N VAL A 258 -1.83 -17.19 15.20
CA VAL A 258 -2.73 -16.64 14.19
C VAL A 258 -2.23 -15.26 13.81
N ALA A 259 -1.60 -15.17 12.63
CA ALA A 259 -0.83 -14.02 12.19
C ALA A 259 -1.43 -13.31 10.97
N PRO A 260 -0.91 -12.13 10.57
CA PRO A 260 -1.23 -11.51 9.29
C PRO A 260 -0.98 -12.43 8.07
N PRO A 261 -1.60 -12.15 6.91
CA PRO A 261 -1.30 -12.87 5.67
C PRO A 261 0.18 -12.78 5.27
N LYS A 262 0.66 -13.75 4.50
CA LYS A 262 1.98 -13.71 3.83
C LYS A 262 1.74 -13.39 2.37
N PHE A 263 1.95 -12.14 1.98
CA PHE A 263 1.68 -11.70 0.62
C PHE A 263 2.73 -12.17 -0.40
N ALA A 264 3.93 -12.55 0.04
CA ALA A 264 4.95 -13.18 -0.80
C ALA A 264 5.28 -14.61 -0.34
N PRO A 265 4.39 -15.60 -0.54
CA PRO A 265 4.54 -16.96 -0.01
C PRO A 265 5.83 -17.66 -0.47
N GLY A 266 6.29 -17.40 -1.70
CA GLY A 266 7.49 -18.00 -2.27
C GLY A 266 8.82 -17.31 -1.96
N ILE A 267 8.81 -16.28 -1.11
CA ILE A 267 9.99 -15.52 -0.70
C ILE A 267 10.24 -15.76 0.78
N ALA A 268 11.39 -16.35 1.10
CA ALA A 268 11.79 -16.66 2.46
C ALA A 268 12.37 -15.43 3.17
N ASN A 269 12.18 -15.35 4.49
CA ASN A 269 12.88 -14.37 5.32
C ASN A 269 14.35 -14.78 5.47
N LEU A 270 15.27 -13.80 5.41
CA LEU A 270 16.71 -14.06 5.61
C LEU A 270 16.99 -14.66 6.99
N VAL A 271 16.31 -14.14 8.02
CA VAL A 271 16.31 -14.68 9.37
C VAL A 271 14.93 -15.31 9.62
N PRO A 272 14.76 -16.62 9.41
CA PRO A 272 13.49 -17.29 9.63
C PRO A 272 13.25 -17.59 11.11
N LEU A 273 12.00 -17.55 11.55
CA LEU A 273 11.62 -17.81 12.95
C LEU A 273 12.07 -19.20 13.44
N TYR A 274 12.02 -20.20 12.56
CA TYR A 274 12.56 -21.54 12.83
C TYR A 274 14.02 -21.50 13.32
N GLN A 275 14.88 -20.75 12.63
CA GLN A 275 16.29 -20.66 12.97
C GLN A 275 16.48 -20.01 14.34
N VAL A 276 15.73 -18.94 14.61
CA VAL A 276 15.80 -18.22 15.88
C VAL A 276 15.38 -19.09 17.04
N ILE A 277 14.24 -19.78 16.95
CA ILE A 277 13.75 -20.67 18.02
C ILE A 277 14.75 -21.81 18.25
N SER A 278 15.27 -22.41 17.17
CA SER A 278 16.29 -23.45 17.25
C SER A 278 17.54 -22.96 18.00
N GLU A 279 18.09 -21.80 17.63
CA GLU A 279 19.29 -21.26 18.27
C GLU A 279 19.05 -20.80 19.72
N THR A 280 17.84 -20.37 20.06
CA THR A 280 17.44 -20.04 21.43
C THR A 280 17.41 -21.29 22.33
N GLN A 281 16.83 -22.40 21.86
CA GLN A 281 16.80 -23.64 22.63
C GLN A 281 18.16 -24.35 22.64
N HIS A 282 18.85 -24.33 21.50
CA HIS A 282 20.12 -24.99 21.24
C HIS A 282 21.17 -24.00 20.69
N PRO A 283 21.82 -23.21 21.55
CA PRO A 283 22.85 -22.27 21.14
C PRO A 283 23.98 -22.92 20.34
N VAL A 284 24.38 -22.30 19.23
CA VAL A 284 25.39 -22.85 18.31
C VAL A 284 26.79 -22.78 18.91
N ASP A 285 27.41 -23.95 19.03
CA ASP A 285 28.82 -24.14 19.33
C ASP A 285 29.68 -23.86 18.08
N PRO A 286 30.60 -22.88 18.09
CA PRO A 286 31.49 -22.62 16.96
C PRO A 286 32.35 -23.82 16.53
N GLU A 287 32.68 -24.73 17.45
CA GLU A 287 33.44 -25.94 17.14
C GLU A 287 32.57 -27.04 16.52
N ASN A 288 31.28 -27.07 16.88
CA ASN A 288 30.30 -28.04 16.41
C ASN A 288 28.99 -27.34 15.98
N PRO A 289 29.01 -26.64 14.83
CA PRO A 289 27.91 -25.75 14.45
C PRO A 289 26.64 -26.47 13.99
N ILE A 290 26.70 -27.79 13.80
CA ILE A 290 25.61 -28.62 13.34
C ILE A 290 24.97 -29.35 14.52
N ASN A 291 23.69 -29.08 14.79
CA ASN A 291 22.91 -29.81 15.79
C ASN A 291 22.13 -30.97 15.13
N PRO A 292 22.52 -32.24 15.33
CA PRO A 292 21.89 -33.39 14.67
C PRO A 292 20.41 -33.61 15.05
N ASN A 293 19.97 -33.07 16.19
CA ASN A 293 18.57 -33.16 16.61
C ASN A 293 17.66 -32.25 15.78
N VAL A 294 18.20 -31.16 15.25
CA VAL A 294 17.47 -30.16 14.47
C VAL A 294 17.70 -30.32 12.96
N VAL A 295 18.81 -30.94 12.55
CA VAL A 295 19.13 -31.19 11.14
C VAL A 295 18.10 -32.11 10.50
N PHE A 296 17.69 -31.70 9.30
CA PHE A 296 16.74 -32.40 8.45
C PHE A 296 17.32 -32.55 7.05
N ASP A 297 17.33 -33.78 6.53
CA ASP A 297 17.80 -34.13 5.19
C ASP A 297 16.80 -35.13 4.58
N LEU A 298 16.09 -34.70 3.52
CA LEU A 298 15.12 -35.52 2.79
C LEU A 298 15.77 -36.63 1.98
N ASP A 299 17.00 -36.41 1.51
CA ASP A 299 17.68 -37.28 0.54
C ASP A 299 18.56 -38.33 1.22
N ASN A 300 18.88 -38.17 2.51
CA ASN A 300 19.60 -39.15 3.31
C ASN A 300 18.89 -39.50 4.63
N PRO A 301 17.82 -40.32 4.59
CA PRO A 301 17.07 -40.75 5.77
C PRO A 301 17.83 -41.74 6.68
N ALA A 302 19.08 -42.10 6.36
CA ALA A 302 19.83 -43.09 7.10
C ALA A 302 20.37 -42.55 8.44
N LYS A 303 19.74 -43.01 9.53
CA LYS A 303 20.15 -42.96 10.95
C LYS A 303 20.62 -41.59 11.50
N PRO A 304 19.91 -41.02 12.49
CA PRO A 304 20.32 -39.80 13.20
C PRO A 304 21.76 -39.79 13.76
N ASN A 305 22.35 -40.97 13.98
CA ASN A 305 23.69 -41.14 14.56
C ASN A 305 24.83 -41.31 13.53
N ASP A 306 24.53 -41.46 12.24
CA ASP A 306 25.54 -41.64 11.17
C ASP A 306 25.74 -40.38 10.31
N GLN A 307 24.96 -39.31 10.53
CA GLN A 307 25.18 -38.03 9.86
C GLN A 307 26.51 -37.44 10.36
N LYS A 308 27.50 -37.35 9.46
CA LYS A 308 28.68 -36.53 9.70
C LYS A 308 28.22 -35.13 10.15
N ASN A 309 28.85 -34.62 11.21
CA ASN A 309 28.74 -33.22 11.65
C ASN A 309 29.39 -32.25 10.63
N SER A 310 29.20 -32.46 9.33
CA SER A 310 29.70 -31.61 8.25
C SER A 310 28.63 -30.63 7.80
N ILE A 311 29.06 -29.40 7.53
CA ILE A 311 28.25 -28.36 6.90
C ILE A 311 28.03 -28.78 5.44
N ASN A 312 26.79 -28.66 4.97
CA ASN A 312 26.38 -29.01 3.63
C ASN A 312 25.91 -27.76 2.87
N TYR A 313 26.47 -27.51 1.68
CA TYR A 313 26.17 -26.29 0.92
C TYR A 313 24.68 -26.13 0.63
N TYR A 314 24.04 -27.15 0.06
CA TYR A 314 22.63 -27.06 -0.33
C TYR A 314 21.67 -27.00 0.86
N ARG A 315 22.02 -27.65 1.98
CA ARG A 315 21.20 -27.68 3.20
C ARG A 315 21.35 -26.43 4.06
N ASP A 316 22.57 -25.94 4.22
CA ASP A 316 22.92 -24.97 5.27
C ASP A 316 23.29 -23.57 4.73
N ILE A 317 23.85 -23.48 3.52
CA ILE A 317 24.37 -22.22 2.95
C ILE A 317 23.45 -21.67 1.87
N ARG A 318 23.11 -22.49 0.88
CA ARG A 318 22.27 -22.09 -0.26
C ARG A 318 20.93 -21.47 0.16
N PRO A 319 20.22 -21.92 1.23
CA PRO A 319 18.99 -21.27 1.65
C PRO A 319 19.17 -19.79 2.07
N ILE A 320 20.34 -19.43 2.62
CA ILE A 320 20.67 -18.03 2.95
C ILE A 320 20.83 -17.21 1.67
N PHE A 321 21.54 -17.75 0.68
CA PHE A 321 21.72 -17.12 -0.63
C PHE A 321 20.40 -17.00 -1.41
N GLU A 322 19.57 -18.03 -1.34
CA GLU A 322 18.25 -18.02 -1.95
C GLU A 322 17.34 -16.96 -1.33
N ALA A 323 17.36 -16.80 0.00
CA ALA A 323 16.58 -15.76 0.67
C ALA A 323 16.97 -14.35 0.21
N VAL A 324 18.28 -14.03 0.13
CA VAL A 324 18.72 -12.70 -0.32
C VAL A 324 18.46 -12.44 -1.80
N CYS A 325 18.60 -13.46 -2.66
CA CYS A 325 18.33 -13.32 -4.09
C CYS A 325 16.83 -13.20 -4.35
N ARG A 326 15.98 -13.99 -3.69
CA ARG A 326 14.52 -13.88 -3.86
C ARG A 326 13.96 -12.58 -3.27
N ALA A 327 14.59 -12.01 -2.24
CA ALA A 327 14.19 -10.71 -1.72
C ALA A 327 14.30 -9.58 -2.75
N SER A 328 15.09 -9.74 -3.82
CA SER A 328 15.19 -8.76 -4.91
C SER A 328 13.87 -8.48 -5.63
N TRP A 329 12.92 -9.42 -5.58
CA TRP A 329 11.60 -9.27 -6.20
C TRP A 329 10.62 -8.42 -5.38
N VAL A 330 10.97 -8.10 -4.13
CA VAL A 330 10.10 -7.40 -3.18
C VAL A 330 10.76 -6.22 -2.49
N ASN A 331 12.04 -5.97 -2.77
CA ASN A 331 12.83 -4.93 -2.11
C ASN A 331 13.85 -4.30 -3.07
N LYS A 332 13.79 -2.96 -3.18
CA LYS A 332 14.63 -2.18 -4.10
C LYS A 332 16.12 -2.30 -3.81
N MET A 333 16.51 -2.36 -2.54
CA MET A 333 17.91 -2.46 -2.14
C MET A 333 18.48 -3.84 -2.44
N ALA A 334 17.71 -4.90 -2.15
CA ALA A 334 18.07 -6.25 -2.53
C ALA A 334 18.24 -6.38 -4.05
N PHE A 335 17.35 -5.78 -4.85
CA PHE A 335 17.45 -5.81 -6.32
C PHE A 335 18.74 -5.22 -6.88
N ARG A 336 19.26 -4.13 -6.27
CA ARG A 336 20.50 -3.49 -6.72
C ARG A 336 21.71 -4.42 -6.67
N GLY A 337 21.79 -5.30 -5.65
CA GLY A 337 22.93 -6.19 -5.43
C GLY A 337 22.70 -7.64 -5.87
N HIS A 338 21.49 -8.15 -5.66
CA HIS A 338 21.12 -9.57 -5.79
C HIS A 338 20.05 -9.85 -6.85
N GLY A 339 19.64 -8.85 -7.64
CA GLY A 339 18.78 -9.06 -8.80
C GLY A 339 19.47 -9.92 -9.87
N LEU A 340 18.69 -10.43 -10.83
CA LEU A 340 19.19 -11.28 -11.91
C LEU A 340 20.41 -10.66 -12.62
N TYR A 341 21.44 -11.49 -12.84
CA TYR A 341 22.71 -11.12 -13.50
C TYR A 341 23.52 -10.02 -12.81
N LYS A 342 23.17 -9.63 -11.56
CA LYS A 342 24.00 -8.74 -10.74
C LYS A 342 25.15 -9.53 -10.11
N GLN A 343 26.15 -8.81 -9.59
CA GLN A 343 27.33 -9.43 -8.98
C GLN A 343 27.01 -10.30 -7.75
N GLY A 344 25.91 -10.02 -7.06
CA GLY A 344 25.42 -10.81 -5.93
C GLY A 344 24.32 -11.81 -6.28
N ASP A 345 24.07 -12.10 -7.57
CA ASP A 345 23.13 -13.14 -7.99
C ASP A 345 23.72 -14.53 -7.70
N PHE A 346 23.63 -14.95 -6.44
CA PHE A 346 24.20 -16.21 -5.95
C PHE A 346 23.48 -17.46 -6.48
N LEU A 347 22.34 -17.28 -7.16
CA LEU A 347 21.60 -18.35 -7.83
C LEU A 347 21.94 -18.45 -9.31
N ASN A 348 22.76 -17.54 -9.84
CA ASN A 348 23.31 -17.66 -11.19
C ASN A 348 24.17 -18.94 -11.29
N PRO A 349 23.95 -19.83 -12.28
CA PRO A 349 24.67 -21.10 -12.38
C PRO A 349 26.19 -20.98 -12.41
N ASP A 350 26.73 -19.92 -13.03
CA ASP A 350 28.17 -19.70 -13.12
C ASP A 350 28.74 -19.37 -11.74
N LEU A 351 28.13 -18.41 -11.02
CA LEU A 351 28.58 -18.01 -9.69
C LEU A 351 28.33 -19.12 -8.66
N GLU A 352 27.15 -19.74 -8.66
CA GLU A 352 26.82 -20.86 -7.75
C GLU A 352 27.79 -22.03 -7.93
N GLY A 353 28.25 -22.29 -9.17
CA GLY A 353 29.26 -23.28 -9.50
C GLY A 353 30.57 -23.10 -8.71
N HIS A 354 30.99 -21.85 -8.49
CA HIS A 354 32.16 -21.52 -7.67
C HIS A 354 31.83 -21.51 -6.16
N LEU A 355 30.67 -20.98 -5.77
CA LEU A 355 30.29 -20.85 -4.35
C LEU A 355 30.08 -22.22 -3.67
N LYS A 356 29.63 -23.24 -4.43
CA LYS A 356 29.41 -24.60 -3.91
C LYS A 356 30.67 -25.46 -3.86
N ASN A 357 31.79 -24.98 -4.39
CA ASN A 357 33.05 -25.71 -4.45
C ASN A 357 33.88 -25.42 -3.19
N PRO A 358 34.26 -26.42 -2.36
CA PRO A 358 35.05 -26.19 -1.15
C PRO A 358 36.54 -25.93 -1.41
N ASN A 359 37.03 -26.19 -2.63
CA ASN A 359 38.45 -26.09 -2.98
C ASN A 359 39.04 -24.69 -2.69
N ASP A 360 40.35 -24.66 -2.42
CA ASP A 360 41.08 -23.43 -2.09
C ASP A 360 41.10 -22.40 -3.22
N CYS A 361 40.92 -22.81 -4.48
CA CYS A 361 40.87 -21.90 -5.63
C CYS A 361 39.73 -20.88 -5.56
N ASP A 362 38.62 -21.23 -4.91
CA ASP A 362 37.44 -20.35 -4.77
C ASP A 362 37.39 -19.68 -3.39
N LYS A 363 38.40 -19.91 -2.53
CA LYS A 363 38.40 -19.42 -1.13
C LYS A 363 38.35 -17.91 -1.02
N ASP A 364 39.10 -17.19 -1.86
CA ASP A 364 39.12 -15.72 -1.85
C ASP A 364 37.76 -15.13 -2.26
N LEU A 365 37.06 -15.76 -3.20
CA LEU A 365 35.70 -15.38 -3.57
C LEU A 365 34.75 -15.56 -2.38
N ARG A 366 34.78 -16.74 -1.73
CA ARG A 366 33.90 -17.00 -0.57
C ARG A 366 34.20 -16.06 0.59
N LYS A 367 35.48 -15.75 0.85
CA LYS A 367 35.90 -14.75 1.85
C LYS A 367 35.46 -13.33 1.49
N ASN A 368 35.48 -12.96 0.21
CA ASN A 368 34.96 -11.68 -0.24
C ASN A 368 33.45 -11.56 0.05
N VAL A 369 32.67 -12.59 -0.26
CA VAL A 369 31.23 -12.64 0.06
C VAL A 369 31.02 -12.51 1.57
N LEU A 370 31.72 -13.29 2.40
CA LEU A 370 31.61 -13.21 3.86
C LEU A 370 31.98 -11.81 4.39
N SER A 371 32.98 -11.14 3.80
CA SER A 371 33.42 -9.80 4.24
C SER A 371 32.34 -8.72 4.13
N ARG A 372 31.29 -8.98 3.34
CA ARG A 372 30.11 -8.10 3.24
C ARG A 372 29.08 -8.38 4.33
N VAL A 373 29.09 -9.54 4.97
CA VAL A 373 28.10 -9.93 5.99
C VAL A 373 28.43 -9.25 7.32
N ARG A 374 27.45 -8.61 7.96
CA ARG A 374 27.61 -8.04 9.29
C ARG A 374 27.98 -9.13 10.30
N ILE A 375 28.96 -8.84 11.15
CA ILE A 375 29.33 -9.75 12.24
C ILE A 375 28.30 -9.55 13.36
N PRO A 376 27.59 -10.59 13.80
CA PRO A 376 26.62 -10.46 14.89
C PRO A 376 27.29 -9.91 16.17
N LYS A 377 26.55 -9.08 16.93
CA LYS A 377 27.04 -8.37 18.14
C LYS A 377 27.82 -9.25 19.12
N TYR A 378 27.42 -10.51 19.29
CA TYR A 378 28.06 -11.46 20.20
C TYR A 378 29.39 -12.03 19.70
N LEU A 379 29.69 -11.88 18.41
CA LEU A 379 30.92 -12.34 17.77
C LEU A 379 31.86 -11.18 17.40
N ALA A 380 31.34 -9.96 17.30
CA ALA A 380 32.10 -8.77 16.92
C ALA A 380 32.81 -8.13 18.12
N SER A 381 34.02 -7.59 17.90
CA SER A 381 34.57 -6.57 18.79
C SER A 381 33.74 -5.28 18.72
N PRO A 382 33.80 -4.40 19.74
CA PRO A 382 33.09 -3.12 19.69
C PRO A 382 33.44 -2.25 18.47
N ALA A 383 34.70 -2.32 18.01
CA ALA A 383 35.15 -1.58 16.84
C ALA A 383 34.55 -2.14 15.53
N GLU A 384 34.49 -3.47 15.40
CA GLU A 384 33.86 -4.12 14.24
C GLU A 384 32.36 -3.85 14.20
N PHE A 385 31.67 -4.03 15.33
CA PHE A 385 30.22 -3.83 15.41
C PHE A 385 29.81 -2.40 15.03
N ASN A 386 30.46 -1.40 15.63
CA ASN A 386 30.19 0.01 15.32
C ASN A 386 30.66 0.37 13.89
N GLY A 387 31.79 -0.18 13.46
CA GLY A 387 32.36 0.05 12.14
C GLY A 387 31.55 -0.57 10.99
N GLN A 388 30.51 -1.36 11.29
CA GLN A 388 29.65 -1.95 10.28
C GLN A 388 28.35 -1.17 10.01
N ALA A 389 28.04 -0.12 10.78
CA ALA A 389 26.75 0.61 10.76
C ALA A 389 26.54 1.54 9.54
N TYR A 390 26.55 1.01 8.31
CA TYR A 390 26.18 1.70 7.07
C TYR A 390 25.85 0.71 5.95
N GLY A 391 25.27 1.19 4.84
CA GLY A 391 24.73 0.36 3.74
C GLY A 391 25.72 -0.46 2.89
N TYR A 392 27.00 -0.49 3.25
CA TYR A 392 27.97 -1.40 2.61
C TYR A 392 27.82 -2.84 3.08
N PHE A 393 27.50 -3.04 4.35
CA PHE A 393 27.36 -4.38 4.94
C PHE A 393 25.93 -4.91 4.82
N MET A 394 25.82 -6.23 4.72
CA MET A 394 24.59 -6.97 4.49
C MET A 394 24.10 -7.67 5.77
N PRO A 395 22.77 -7.78 5.97
CA PRO A 395 21.73 -7.17 5.15
C PRO A 395 21.58 -5.64 5.43
N PRO A 396 21.13 -4.84 4.44
CA PRO A 396 20.75 -3.45 4.64
C PRO A 396 19.24 -3.36 4.97
N LEU A 397 18.82 -4.13 5.98
CA LEU A 397 17.44 -4.18 6.47
C LEU A 397 17.38 -3.59 7.87
N SER A 398 16.21 -3.07 8.27
CA SER A 398 15.99 -2.44 9.58
C SER A 398 16.17 -3.43 10.75
N GLY A 399 16.72 -2.92 11.83
CA GLY A 399 17.20 -3.68 12.99
C GLY A 399 16.27 -3.62 14.19
N ASN A 400 16.77 -4.09 15.33
CA ASN A 400 15.97 -4.14 16.57
C ASN A 400 15.74 -2.75 17.21
N ASP A 401 16.43 -1.72 16.71
CA ASP A 401 16.37 -0.34 17.21
C ASP A 401 15.70 0.64 16.24
N GLY A 402 14.91 0.13 15.29
CA GLY A 402 14.20 0.96 14.31
C GLY A 402 14.86 0.96 12.93
N ASP A 403 14.51 1.97 12.13
CA ASP A 403 14.97 2.15 10.76
C ASP A 403 16.48 2.35 10.67
N THR A 404 17.06 1.82 9.59
CA THR A 404 18.52 1.82 9.38
C THR A 404 19.11 3.23 9.42
N THR A 405 19.87 3.52 10.47
CA THR A 405 20.51 4.82 10.70
C THR A 405 22.04 4.66 10.67
N PRO A 406 22.75 5.33 9.74
CA PRO A 406 24.21 5.28 9.71
C PRO A 406 24.81 5.64 11.07
N THR A 407 25.88 4.94 11.47
CA THR A 407 26.53 5.05 12.79
C THR A 407 25.79 4.44 13.98
N ALA A 408 24.54 3.97 13.81
CA ALA A 408 23.77 3.27 14.83
C ALA A 408 23.63 1.77 14.49
N PRO A 409 24.53 0.89 14.97
CA PRO A 409 24.59 -0.51 14.51
C PRO A 409 23.36 -1.35 14.87
N ASP A 410 22.69 -1.08 16.00
CA ASP A 410 21.50 -1.83 16.43
C ASP A 410 20.26 -1.54 15.56
N THR A 411 20.29 -0.49 14.72
CA THR A 411 19.26 -0.18 13.70
C THR A 411 19.41 -0.99 12.41
N TYR A 412 20.43 -1.85 12.31
CA TYR A 412 20.62 -2.76 11.18
C TYR A 412 20.39 -4.21 11.61
N LEU A 413 19.65 -4.95 10.78
CA LEU A 413 19.51 -6.40 10.96
C LEU A 413 20.86 -7.10 10.79
N THR A 414 21.11 -8.11 11.63
CA THR A 414 22.19 -9.07 11.45
C THR A 414 21.61 -10.46 11.21
N VAL A 415 22.32 -11.29 10.45
CA VAL A 415 22.05 -12.74 10.43
C VAL A 415 22.21 -13.32 11.84
N THR A 416 21.66 -14.50 12.08
CA THR A 416 21.82 -15.15 13.39
C THR A 416 23.28 -15.54 13.64
N ARG A 417 23.61 -15.83 14.91
CA ARG A 417 24.94 -16.34 15.29
C ARG A 417 25.26 -17.61 14.52
N GLY A 418 24.33 -18.55 14.45
CA GLY A 418 24.50 -19.80 13.71
C GLY A 418 24.72 -19.59 12.22
N GLN A 419 23.88 -18.77 11.57
CA GLN A 419 24.04 -18.44 10.15
C GLN A 419 25.41 -17.84 9.85
N TYR A 420 25.91 -16.92 10.69
CA TYR A 420 27.23 -16.34 10.51
C TYR A 420 28.35 -17.39 10.65
N ILE A 421 28.28 -18.28 11.65
CA ILE A 421 29.27 -19.35 11.84
C ILE A 421 29.27 -20.33 10.65
N LEU A 422 28.09 -20.69 10.13
CA LEU A 422 27.96 -21.51 8.93
C LEU A 422 28.64 -20.85 7.72
N LEU A 423 28.36 -19.56 7.50
CA LEU A 423 28.99 -18.78 6.43
C LEU A 423 30.51 -18.65 6.63
N GLN A 424 30.99 -18.54 7.87
CA GLN A 424 32.42 -18.47 8.16
C GLN A 424 33.14 -19.76 7.77
N ARG A 425 32.60 -20.91 8.19
CA ARG A 425 33.13 -22.23 7.85
C ARG A 425 33.07 -22.52 6.35
N TRP A 426 31.96 -22.14 5.71
CA TRP A 426 31.82 -22.17 4.25
C TRP A 426 32.90 -21.35 3.55
N ALA A 427 33.15 -20.13 4.02
CA ALA A 427 34.18 -19.27 3.46
C ALA A 427 35.59 -19.85 3.62
N ASP A 428 35.85 -20.59 4.70
CA ASP A 428 37.13 -21.26 4.93
C ASP A 428 37.32 -22.55 4.12
N GLY A 429 36.25 -23.09 3.52
CA GLY A 429 36.24 -24.36 2.78
C GLY A 429 35.88 -25.59 3.63
N ASP A 430 35.41 -25.39 4.86
CA ASP A 430 35.03 -26.44 5.81
C ASP A 430 33.56 -26.85 5.61
N PHE A 431 33.24 -27.37 4.43
CA PHE A 431 31.92 -27.86 4.06
C PHE A 431 32.01 -28.92 2.96
N GLU A 432 30.94 -29.69 2.81
CA GLU A 432 30.71 -30.55 1.65
C GLU A 432 29.62 -29.96 0.75
N THR A 433 29.74 -30.14 -0.56
CA THR A 433 28.73 -29.65 -1.50
C THR A 433 27.37 -30.32 -1.27
N GLY A 434 27.35 -31.64 -1.04
CA GLY A 434 26.12 -32.40 -0.87
C GLY A 434 25.31 -32.56 -2.17
N ASN A 435 24.08 -33.07 -2.03
CA ASN A 435 23.11 -33.14 -3.10
C ASN A 435 22.13 -31.98 -3.01
N GLN A 436 21.66 -31.51 -4.17
CA GLN A 436 20.58 -30.53 -4.23
C GLN A 436 19.26 -31.21 -3.83
N PRO A 437 18.51 -30.65 -2.85
CA PRO A 437 17.21 -31.18 -2.44
C PRO A 437 16.24 -31.27 -3.62
N LYS A 438 15.46 -32.34 -3.63
CA LYS A 438 14.30 -32.45 -4.53
C LYS A 438 13.35 -31.27 -4.34
N GLU A 439 12.89 -30.71 -5.45
CA GLU A 439 11.80 -29.73 -5.43
C GLU A 439 10.45 -30.42 -5.57
N TYR A 440 9.46 -29.93 -4.83
CA TYR A 440 8.09 -30.40 -4.95
C TYR A 440 7.14 -29.27 -5.34
N TYR A 441 6.23 -29.58 -6.24
CA TYR A 441 5.03 -28.80 -6.56
C TYR A 441 4.01 -28.94 -5.44
N TYR A 442 3.27 -27.86 -5.18
CA TYR A 442 2.20 -27.83 -4.20
C TYR A 442 0.83 -27.84 -4.88
N ARG A 443 -0.07 -28.69 -4.40
CA ARG A 443 -1.49 -28.67 -4.77
C ARG A 443 -2.38 -28.77 -3.55
N PHE A 444 -3.49 -28.06 -3.59
CA PHE A 444 -4.54 -28.16 -2.60
C PHE A 444 -5.88 -27.93 -3.28
N ASP A 445 -6.81 -28.85 -3.08
CA ASP A 445 -8.18 -28.77 -3.58
C ASP A 445 -9.15 -28.98 -2.40
N ALA A 446 -9.85 -27.93 -2.01
CA ALA A 446 -10.81 -27.96 -0.92
C ALA A 446 -12.04 -28.84 -1.22
N LYS A 447 -12.24 -29.25 -2.48
CA LYS A 447 -13.40 -30.04 -2.95
C LYS A 447 -13.09 -31.53 -3.15
N ASP A 448 -11.89 -31.99 -2.81
CA ASP A 448 -11.50 -33.39 -2.96
C ASP A 448 -12.34 -34.30 -2.04
N LYS A 449 -12.84 -35.40 -2.60
CA LYS A 449 -13.68 -36.39 -1.91
C LYS A 449 -12.86 -37.29 -0.98
N ASP A 450 -11.55 -37.41 -1.23
CA ASP A 450 -10.64 -38.25 -0.45
C ASP A 450 -10.06 -37.52 0.78
N GLY A 451 -10.48 -36.26 1.01
CA GLY A 451 -10.14 -35.40 2.16
C GLY A 451 -9.38 -34.13 1.77
N ILE A 452 -9.53 -33.07 2.58
CA ILE A 452 -8.97 -31.74 2.35
C ILE A 452 -7.52 -31.68 2.86
N TYR A 453 -6.53 -32.04 2.03
CA TYR A 453 -5.12 -31.98 2.43
C TYR A 453 -4.18 -31.53 1.32
N PRO A 454 -3.02 -30.91 1.68
CA PRO A 454 -1.96 -30.64 0.73
C PRO A 454 -1.44 -31.92 0.06
N GLN A 455 -1.15 -31.80 -1.22
CA GLN A 455 -0.53 -32.85 -2.02
C GLN A 455 0.72 -32.29 -2.71
N TYR A 456 1.67 -33.20 -3.00
CA TYR A 456 2.99 -32.84 -3.49
C TYR A 456 3.39 -33.68 -4.69
N SER A 457 4.10 -33.09 -5.64
CA SER A 457 4.55 -33.79 -6.84
C SER A 457 5.99 -33.39 -7.20
N GLU A 458 6.81 -34.33 -7.67
CA GLU A 458 8.16 -34.02 -8.19
C GLU A 458 8.11 -33.58 -9.67
N ASP A 459 7.11 -34.06 -10.42
CA ASP A 459 6.99 -33.92 -11.88
C ASP A 459 5.79 -33.05 -12.32
N GLY A 460 4.94 -32.64 -11.38
CA GLY A 460 3.69 -31.93 -11.65
C GLY A 460 2.54 -32.82 -12.13
N GLU A 461 2.77 -34.13 -12.29
CA GLU A 461 1.79 -35.08 -12.82
C GLU A 461 1.24 -35.98 -11.71
N LYS A 462 2.13 -36.60 -10.92
CA LYS A 462 1.74 -37.51 -9.84
C LYS A 462 1.82 -36.81 -8.49
N TYR A 463 0.65 -36.58 -7.90
CA TYR A 463 0.52 -35.98 -6.58
C TYR A 463 0.44 -37.06 -5.48
N MET A 464 1.21 -36.85 -4.42
CA MET A 464 1.41 -37.73 -3.28
C MET A 464 1.05 -37.00 -1.98
N LYS A 465 0.63 -37.76 -0.97
CA LYS A 465 0.39 -37.24 0.39
C LYS A 465 1.71 -37.02 1.12
N PHE A 466 1.67 -36.22 2.18
CA PHE A 466 2.83 -35.96 3.04
C PHE A 466 3.54 -37.23 3.49
N GLU A 467 2.80 -38.22 4.00
CA GLU A 467 3.36 -39.50 4.48
C GLU A 467 3.95 -40.39 3.37
N GLU A 468 3.60 -40.15 2.11
CA GLU A 468 4.17 -40.84 0.96
C GLU A 468 5.48 -40.19 0.51
N VAL A 469 5.57 -38.86 0.62
CA VAL A 469 6.80 -38.10 0.38
C VAL A 469 7.82 -38.31 1.50
N VAL A 470 7.36 -38.37 2.75
CA VAL A 470 8.20 -38.52 3.94
C VAL A 470 7.74 -39.77 4.70
N PRO A 471 8.12 -40.99 4.27
CA PRO A 471 7.64 -42.23 4.88
C PRO A 471 8.23 -42.52 6.27
N ASP A 472 9.41 -41.99 6.59
CA ASP A 472 10.00 -42.13 7.92
C ASP A 472 9.34 -41.19 8.93
N VAL A 473 8.82 -41.77 10.01
CA VAL A 473 8.03 -41.04 11.02
C VAL A 473 8.85 -40.03 11.83
N HIS A 474 10.15 -40.24 12.02
CA HIS A 474 11.00 -39.26 12.71
C HIS A 474 11.22 -38.03 11.84
N ASN A 475 11.49 -38.23 10.56
CA ASN A 475 11.60 -37.17 9.57
C ASN A 475 10.28 -36.43 9.36
N GLN A 476 9.13 -37.09 9.48
CA GLN A 476 7.82 -36.41 9.44
C GLN A 476 7.71 -35.34 10.53
N ILE A 477 8.07 -35.66 11.79
CA ILE A 477 8.01 -34.70 12.90
C ILE A 477 8.95 -33.51 12.65
N LYS A 478 10.18 -33.78 12.16
CA LYS A 478 11.14 -32.73 11.80
C LYS A 478 10.61 -31.82 10.68
N CYS A 479 9.96 -32.39 9.66
CA CYS A 479 9.30 -31.61 8.60
C CYS A 479 8.23 -30.69 9.19
N LEU A 480 7.32 -31.26 9.97
CA LEU A 480 6.16 -30.58 10.53
C LEU A 480 6.60 -29.38 11.40
N ASN A 481 7.62 -29.55 12.24
CA ASN A 481 8.14 -28.45 13.07
C ASN A 481 8.83 -27.34 12.26
N LYS A 482 9.39 -27.63 11.08
CA LYS A 482 10.10 -26.65 10.26
C LYS A 482 9.20 -25.94 9.24
N ALA A 483 8.28 -26.67 8.60
CA ALA A 483 7.64 -26.26 7.35
C ALA A 483 6.92 -24.91 7.42
N ALA A 484 6.16 -24.63 8.49
CA ALA A 484 5.50 -23.33 8.66
C ALA A 484 6.48 -22.24 9.14
N LEU A 485 7.32 -22.55 10.13
CA LEU A 485 8.19 -21.59 10.81
C LEU A 485 9.33 -21.06 9.94
N GLN A 486 9.75 -21.80 8.91
CA GLN A 486 10.78 -21.32 7.98
C GLN A 486 10.33 -20.14 7.12
N TRP A 487 9.01 -19.92 6.98
CA TRP A 487 8.45 -18.83 6.20
C TRP A 487 8.13 -17.59 7.04
N CYS A 488 8.26 -17.69 8.36
CA CYS A 488 7.90 -16.65 9.33
C CYS A 488 9.10 -15.76 9.67
N VAL A 489 8.83 -14.53 10.10
CA VAL A 489 9.86 -13.54 10.46
C VAL A 489 10.52 -13.95 11.78
N GLY A 490 11.85 -14.14 11.75
CA GLY A 490 12.67 -14.34 12.95
C GLY A 490 13.38 -13.08 13.42
N GLY A 491 13.35 -12.00 12.66
CA GLY A 491 13.95 -10.73 13.04
C GLY A 491 13.98 -9.73 11.88
N ALA A 492 14.15 -8.43 12.13
CA ALA A 492 14.24 -7.82 13.46
C ALA A 492 12.89 -7.83 14.21
N PHE A 493 12.88 -7.47 15.50
CA PHE A 493 11.66 -7.41 16.31
C PHE A 493 11.34 -6.00 16.79
N TYR A 494 10.52 -5.30 16.00
CA TYR A 494 10.01 -3.96 16.29
C TYR A 494 8.54 -3.78 15.81
N PRO A 495 7.57 -4.61 16.21
CA PRO A 495 7.67 -5.76 17.11
C PRO A 495 7.93 -7.09 16.37
N GLY A 496 7.77 -7.16 15.05
CA GLY A 496 7.77 -8.40 14.24
C GLY A 496 6.39 -8.66 13.63
N ILE A 497 6.20 -9.82 12.97
CA ILE A 497 4.93 -10.18 12.32
C ILE A 497 4.20 -11.33 13.02
N GLU A 498 4.74 -12.55 13.02
CA GLU A 498 4.08 -13.71 13.63
C GLU A 498 4.34 -13.84 15.13
N MET A 499 5.54 -13.46 15.55
CA MET A 499 6.06 -13.53 16.92
C MET A 499 7.07 -12.40 17.11
N THR A 500 7.38 -12.07 18.37
CA THR A 500 8.36 -11.03 18.72
C THR A 500 9.57 -11.60 19.45
N PHE A 501 10.30 -10.72 20.15
CA PHE A 501 11.49 -11.00 20.95
C PHE A 501 11.33 -12.11 22.01
N VAL A 502 10.11 -12.51 22.36
CA VAL A 502 9.86 -13.68 23.21
C VAL A 502 10.44 -14.98 22.63
N SER A 503 10.71 -15.02 21.32
CA SER A 503 11.44 -16.10 20.66
C SER A 503 12.94 -16.16 21.00
N TYR A 504 13.51 -15.09 21.57
CA TYR A 504 14.86 -15.06 22.15
C TYR A 504 14.91 -15.52 23.61
N ASP A 505 13.77 -15.68 24.28
CA ASP A 505 13.72 -16.18 25.66
C ASP A 505 13.55 -17.70 25.68
N LYS A 506 14.58 -18.39 26.19
CA LYS A 506 14.55 -19.85 26.39
C LYS A 506 13.39 -20.30 27.28
N ASN A 507 12.90 -19.46 28.19
CA ASN A 507 11.77 -19.78 29.06
C ASN A 507 10.42 -19.85 28.34
N THR A 508 10.30 -19.22 27.17
CA THR A 508 9.13 -19.33 26.29
C THR A 508 8.93 -20.77 25.83
N PHE A 509 10.03 -21.54 25.71
CA PHE A 509 10.02 -22.89 25.20
C PHE A 509 10.22 -23.94 26.30
N ASN A 510 9.78 -25.16 26.00
CA ASN A 510 10.02 -26.32 26.85
C ASN A 510 11.51 -26.68 26.84
N GLU A 511 12.05 -26.99 28.02
CA GLU A 511 13.47 -27.31 28.17
C GLU A 511 13.85 -28.67 27.57
N LYS A 512 12.88 -29.60 27.42
CA LYS A 512 13.10 -30.96 26.97
C LYS A 512 12.67 -31.21 25.53
N TYR A 513 11.65 -30.50 25.04
CA TYR A 513 11.03 -30.79 23.75
C TYR A 513 11.12 -29.58 22.82
N ASP A 514 11.68 -29.82 21.63
CA ASP A 514 11.99 -28.77 20.64
C ASP A 514 10.72 -28.10 20.12
N PHE A 515 10.79 -26.79 19.91
CA PHE A 515 9.74 -25.91 19.39
C PHE A 515 8.44 -25.87 20.22
N ARG A 516 8.38 -26.60 21.35
CA ARG A 516 7.20 -26.64 22.22
C ARG A 516 7.14 -25.40 23.09
N ILE A 517 6.02 -24.70 23.12
CA ILE A 517 5.80 -23.60 24.07
C ILE A 517 5.71 -24.15 25.51
N ASN A 518 6.31 -23.43 26.45
CA ASN A 518 6.23 -23.75 27.87
C ASN A 518 4.86 -23.37 28.44
N SER A 519 3.87 -24.23 28.22
CA SER A 519 2.48 -24.01 28.64
C SER A 519 2.26 -23.94 30.17
N LYS A 520 3.32 -24.04 30.98
CA LYS A 520 3.29 -23.78 32.43
C LYS A 520 3.59 -22.32 32.77
N LYS A 521 4.28 -21.61 31.86
CA LYS A 521 4.68 -20.20 32.02
C LYS A 521 3.91 -19.28 31.07
N ILE A 522 3.57 -19.79 29.88
CA ILE A 522 2.89 -19.06 28.82
C ILE A 522 1.44 -19.55 28.75
N SER A 523 0.51 -18.60 28.79
CA SER A 523 -0.92 -18.81 28.58
C SER A 523 -1.32 -18.38 27.17
N PRO A 524 -2.45 -18.89 26.62
CA PRO A 524 -2.99 -18.40 25.34
C PRO A 524 -3.05 -16.87 25.31
N GLY A 525 -2.60 -16.27 24.21
CA GLY A 525 -2.59 -14.82 23.99
C GLY A 525 -1.36 -14.11 24.55
N ASP A 526 -0.49 -14.77 25.33
CA ASP A 526 0.69 -14.11 25.91
C ASP A 526 1.77 -13.83 24.85
N ILE A 527 1.83 -14.60 23.76
CA ILE A 527 2.80 -14.40 22.67
C ILE A 527 2.37 -13.22 21.80
N ASN A 528 1.09 -13.15 21.43
CA ASN A 528 0.56 -12.13 20.55
C ASN A 528 0.37 -10.77 21.23
N ALA A 529 0.37 -10.73 22.57
CA ALA A 529 0.07 -9.54 23.34
C ALA A 529 1.04 -8.37 23.07
N PHE A 530 2.29 -8.69 22.73
CA PHE A 530 3.34 -7.71 22.42
C PHE A 530 3.22 -7.08 21.03
N MET A 531 2.47 -7.72 20.12
CA MET A 531 2.35 -7.26 18.75
C MET A 531 1.53 -5.96 18.68
N ALA A 532 1.61 -5.29 17.53
CA ALA A 532 0.84 -4.08 17.25
C ALA A 532 -0.67 -4.29 17.38
N LEU A 533 -1.35 -3.24 17.82
CA LEU A 533 -2.80 -3.18 17.97
C LEU A 533 -3.35 -1.91 17.28
N PRO A 534 -4.05 -2.04 16.14
CA PRO A 534 -4.24 -3.27 15.38
C PRO A 534 -2.99 -3.67 14.57
N TRP A 535 -2.88 -4.93 14.15
CA TRP A 535 -1.73 -5.40 13.35
C TRP A 535 -1.56 -4.68 12.01
N GLN A 536 -2.64 -4.17 11.42
CA GLN A 536 -2.61 -3.47 10.13
C GLN A 536 -1.79 -2.18 10.15
N ALA A 537 -1.74 -1.49 11.30
CA ALA A 537 -0.95 -0.27 11.44
C ALA A 537 0.55 -0.57 11.24
N ASP A 538 1.08 -1.51 12.02
CA ASP A 538 2.46 -2.00 11.85
C ASP A 538 2.72 -2.56 10.45
N PHE A 539 1.76 -3.31 9.88
CA PHE A 539 1.90 -3.88 8.55
C PHE A 539 2.02 -2.83 7.44
N TYR A 540 1.38 -1.66 7.60
CA TYR A 540 1.54 -0.53 6.70
C TYR A 540 2.89 0.17 6.88
N GLU A 541 3.25 0.47 8.13
CA GLU A 541 4.45 1.22 8.52
C GLU A 541 5.76 0.47 8.22
N CYS A 542 5.72 -0.86 8.14
CA CYS A 542 6.88 -1.70 7.85
C CYS A 542 7.30 -1.69 6.37
N ASN A 543 7.31 -0.50 5.74
CA ASN A 543 7.54 -0.26 4.31
C ASN A 543 8.97 0.22 3.98
N THR A 544 9.80 0.41 5.01
CA THR A 544 11.17 0.94 4.92
C THR A 544 12.24 -0.16 5.06
N HIS A 545 12.12 -1.27 4.32
CA HIS A 545 13.10 -2.38 4.34
C HIS A 545 13.11 -3.19 5.64
N TRP A 546 11.95 -3.37 6.29
CA TRP A 546 11.79 -4.23 7.47
C TRP A 546 11.69 -5.71 7.10
N TRP A 547 10.51 -6.15 6.66
CA TRP A 547 10.21 -7.55 6.36
C TRP A 547 9.63 -7.74 4.96
N PRO A 548 10.38 -7.38 3.88
CA PRO A 548 9.88 -7.38 2.51
C PRO A 548 9.37 -8.75 2.02
N ALA A 549 9.91 -9.85 2.56
CA ALA A 549 9.49 -11.22 2.25
C ALA A 549 8.13 -11.60 2.86
N GLN A 550 7.61 -10.81 3.80
CA GLN A 550 6.33 -11.01 4.47
C GLN A 550 5.30 -9.98 4.00
N ARG A 551 5.74 -8.71 3.95
CA ARG A 551 5.04 -7.54 3.43
C ARG A 551 5.94 -6.88 2.37
N PRO A 552 5.67 -7.05 1.08
CA PRO A 552 6.51 -6.49 0.01
C PRO A 552 6.60 -4.97 0.06
N ASP A 553 7.78 -4.41 -0.27
CA ASP A 553 7.96 -2.95 -0.43
C ASP A 553 7.59 -2.53 -1.84
N ILE A 554 8.11 -3.27 -2.82
CA ILE A 554 7.88 -3.07 -4.25
C ILE A 554 7.48 -4.38 -4.91
N VAL A 555 6.83 -4.30 -6.07
CA VAL A 555 6.38 -5.48 -6.83
C VAL A 555 6.39 -5.21 -8.32
N ILE A 556 6.42 -6.27 -9.13
CA ILE A 556 6.19 -6.19 -10.58
C ILE A 556 4.74 -6.63 -10.84
N PRO A 557 3.86 -5.76 -11.39
CA PRO A 557 2.50 -6.17 -11.77
C PRO A 557 2.50 -7.27 -12.84
N GLU A 558 1.49 -8.14 -12.86
CA GLU A 558 1.38 -9.24 -13.84
C GLU A 558 1.30 -8.76 -15.30
N ASP A 559 0.84 -7.53 -15.55
CA ASP A 559 0.79 -6.94 -16.90
C ASP A 559 2.19 -6.66 -17.50
N GLN A 560 3.24 -6.59 -16.68
CA GLN A 560 4.63 -6.43 -17.12
C GLN A 560 5.26 -7.78 -17.53
N LYS A 561 4.52 -8.89 -17.47
CA LYS A 561 5.06 -10.24 -17.76
C LYS A 561 5.69 -10.32 -19.15
N ASP A 562 4.99 -9.86 -20.18
CA ASP A 562 5.47 -9.94 -21.57
C ASP A 562 6.76 -9.12 -21.77
N ASP A 563 6.87 -7.97 -21.11
CA ASP A 563 8.06 -7.13 -21.15
C ASP A 563 9.25 -7.77 -20.41
N VAL A 564 9.00 -8.40 -19.26
CA VAL A 564 10.02 -9.17 -18.53
C VAL A 564 10.53 -10.34 -19.36
N GLU A 565 9.64 -11.06 -20.06
CA GLU A 565 10.02 -12.17 -20.95
C GLU A 565 10.90 -11.71 -22.11
N LYS A 566 10.59 -10.55 -22.68
CA LYS A 566 11.24 -10.05 -23.90
C LYS A 566 12.52 -9.26 -23.64
N TYR A 567 12.54 -8.45 -22.59
CA TYR A 567 13.60 -7.47 -22.34
C TYR A 567 14.37 -7.71 -21.03
N GLY A 568 13.95 -8.70 -20.24
CA GLY A 568 14.50 -8.96 -18.90
C GLY A 568 13.92 -8.02 -17.84
N VAL A 569 14.43 -8.10 -16.60
CA VAL A 569 13.89 -7.34 -15.46
C VAL A 569 14.53 -5.96 -15.34
N ASN A 570 13.72 -4.91 -15.29
CA ASN A 570 14.14 -3.53 -15.06
C ASN A 570 13.52 -2.95 -13.77
N LEU A 571 14.26 -2.07 -13.09
CA LEU A 571 13.75 -1.31 -11.94
C LEU A 571 12.51 -0.47 -12.27
N SER A 572 12.35 -0.03 -13.53
CA SER A 572 11.18 0.76 -13.95
C SER A 572 9.86 -0.02 -13.93
N TYR A 573 9.90 -1.36 -13.90
CA TYR A 573 8.71 -2.20 -13.83
C TYR A 573 8.20 -2.41 -12.41
N PHE A 574 8.97 -1.96 -11.40
CA PHE A 574 8.58 -2.10 -10.02
C PHE A 574 7.72 -0.93 -9.58
N GLU A 575 6.60 -1.27 -8.94
CA GLU A 575 5.67 -0.32 -8.32
C GLU A 575 5.64 -0.53 -6.81
N ASP A 576 5.21 0.49 -6.06
CA ASP A 576 4.93 0.36 -4.63
C ASP A 576 3.78 -0.66 -4.43
N TRP A 577 3.99 -1.63 -3.53
CA TRP A 577 2.99 -2.65 -3.25
C TRP A 577 1.70 -2.06 -2.64
N THR A 578 1.85 -1.04 -1.80
CA THR A 578 0.77 -0.27 -1.17
C THR A 578 0.24 0.88 -2.02
N ARG A 579 0.67 1.01 -3.29
CA ARG A 579 0.20 2.06 -4.19
C ARG A 579 -1.33 2.21 -4.19
N GLY A 580 -1.79 3.45 -4.16
CA GLY A 580 -3.19 3.81 -4.00
C GLY A 580 -3.61 4.02 -2.56
N PHE A 581 -2.86 3.58 -1.54
CA PHE A 581 -3.11 3.99 -0.16
C PHE A 581 -2.76 5.47 0.05
N ARG A 582 -3.33 6.06 1.11
CA ARG A 582 -3.05 7.43 1.52
C ARG A 582 -1.66 7.48 2.17
N THR A 583 -0.73 8.25 1.59
CA THR A 583 0.69 8.27 1.98
C THR A 583 1.12 9.53 2.74
N ASP A 584 0.25 10.53 2.91
CA ASP A 584 0.54 11.71 3.74
C ASP A 584 0.22 11.41 5.20
N GLU A 585 1.26 11.11 5.98
CA GLU A 585 1.13 10.91 7.41
C GLU A 585 1.23 12.25 8.16
N PRO A 586 0.19 12.65 8.90
CA PRO A 586 0.28 13.83 9.76
C PRO A 586 1.18 13.55 10.98
N GLN A 587 1.47 14.59 11.78
CA GLN A 587 2.36 14.49 12.94
C GLN A 587 2.04 13.34 13.91
N ARG A 588 3.07 12.96 14.69
CA ARG A 588 2.94 12.10 15.86
C ARG A 588 1.75 12.54 16.73
N GLY A 589 0.79 11.64 16.92
CA GLY A 589 -0.45 11.90 17.67
C GLY A 589 -1.65 12.35 16.84
N MET A 590 -1.48 12.55 15.53
CA MET A 590 -2.57 12.71 14.56
C MET A 590 -2.88 11.38 13.86
N PRO A 591 -4.05 11.24 13.23
CA PRO A 591 -4.46 10.00 12.57
C PRO A 591 -3.52 9.58 11.43
N LYS A 592 -2.98 8.37 11.48
CA LYS A 592 -2.18 7.77 10.39
C LYS A 592 -3.11 7.16 9.34
N TRP A 593 -3.23 7.82 8.18
CA TRP A 593 -4.23 7.45 7.17
C TRP A 593 -3.91 6.17 6.41
N GLY A 594 -2.63 5.91 6.14
CA GLY A 594 -2.20 4.65 5.55
C GLY A 594 -2.48 3.45 6.45
N ASP A 595 -2.32 3.60 7.77
CA ASP A 595 -2.71 2.59 8.75
C ASP A 595 -4.22 2.31 8.69
N MET A 596 -5.03 3.37 8.63
CA MET A 596 -6.48 3.25 8.49
C MET A 596 -6.89 2.60 7.16
N ASP A 597 -6.19 2.89 6.06
CA ASP A 597 -6.40 2.18 4.80
C ASP A 597 -6.02 0.72 4.88
N MET A 598 -4.94 0.39 5.57
CA MET A 598 -4.55 -1.00 5.75
C MET A 598 -5.61 -1.76 6.55
N VAL A 599 -6.23 -1.14 7.58
CA VAL A 599 -7.38 -1.74 8.28
C VAL A 599 -8.52 -2.10 7.32
N GLU A 600 -8.86 -1.20 6.39
CA GLU A 600 -10.00 -1.38 5.50
C GLU A 600 -9.70 -2.21 4.24
N LYS A 601 -8.48 -2.12 3.71
CA LYS A 601 -8.15 -2.49 2.32
C LYS A 601 -7.02 -3.51 2.21
N TRP A 602 -6.47 -4.02 3.31
CA TRP A 602 -5.41 -5.05 3.25
C TRP A 602 -5.78 -6.23 2.33
N HIS A 603 -7.04 -6.66 2.31
CA HIS A 603 -7.51 -7.78 1.51
C HIS A 603 -7.52 -7.50 0.00
N LYS A 604 -7.40 -6.23 -0.42
CA LYS A 604 -7.38 -5.81 -1.83
C LYS A 604 -5.98 -5.87 -2.43
N LEU A 605 -4.92 -5.81 -1.62
CA LEU A 605 -3.54 -5.89 -2.09
C LEU A 605 -3.23 -7.25 -2.75
N GLY A 606 -2.32 -7.28 -3.74
CA GLY A 606 -1.99 -8.48 -4.50
C GLY A 606 -0.97 -9.39 -3.82
N PHE A 607 -0.95 -10.67 -4.23
CA PHE A 607 0.02 -11.67 -3.79
C PHE A 607 1.16 -11.80 -4.80
N ILE A 608 2.37 -12.06 -4.32
CA ILE A 608 3.59 -12.14 -5.12
C ILE A 608 3.90 -13.62 -5.34
N VAL A 609 3.71 -14.08 -6.57
CA VAL A 609 3.80 -15.50 -6.93
C VAL A 609 4.81 -15.72 -8.05
N GLU A 610 5.50 -16.86 -7.99
CA GLU A 610 6.43 -17.30 -9.05
C GLU A 610 5.63 -17.82 -10.25
N LYS A 611 5.93 -17.33 -11.46
CA LYS A 611 5.35 -17.77 -12.73
C LYS A 611 6.44 -18.34 -13.64
N GLN A 612 6.08 -19.33 -14.46
CA GLN A 612 6.95 -19.79 -15.55
C GLN A 612 6.91 -18.81 -16.72
N LEU A 613 8.04 -18.67 -17.39
CA LEU A 613 8.27 -17.79 -18.54
C LEU A 613 8.93 -18.56 -19.69
N ASP A 614 8.61 -18.19 -20.93
CA ASP A 614 9.13 -18.87 -22.13
C ASP A 614 10.52 -18.38 -22.57
N GLY A 615 10.95 -17.20 -22.09
CA GLY A 615 12.21 -16.53 -22.46
C GLY A 615 13.48 -17.09 -21.80
N ASP A 616 14.56 -16.29 -21.82
CA ASP A 616 15.85 -16.66 -21.19
C ASP A 616 15.73 -16.74 -19.67
N ILE A 617 14.92 -15.86 -19.09
CA ILE A 617 14.48 -15.96 -17.70
C ILE A 617 13.38 -17.01 -17.65
N LYS A 618 13.59 -18.10 -16.91
CA LYS A 618 12.62 -19.21 -16.82
C LYS A 618 11.55 -19.01 -15.76
N LYS A 619 11.85 -18.25 -14.71
CA LYS A 619 10.94 -17.99 -13.60
C LYS A 619 11.10 -16.56 -13.11
N ALA A 620 9.99 -15.90 -12.81
CA ALA A 620 9.97 -14.57 -12.21
C ALA A 620 8.77 -14.42 -11.27
N PHE A 621 8.81 -13.42 -10.40
CA PHE A 621 7.74 -13.14 -9.44
C PHE A 621 6.90 -11.95 -9.89
N PHE A 622 5.58 -12.10 -9.84
CA PHE A 622 4.62 -11.07 -10.22
C PHE A 622 3.55 -10.89 -9.14
N GLU A 623 3.04 -9.67 -9.02
CA GLU A 623 1.84 -9.38 -8.24
C GLU A 623 0.60 -9.84 -9.02
N VAL A 624 -0.18 -10.71 -8.39
CA VAL A 624 -1.43 -11.26 -8.91
C VAL A 624 -2.58 -11.01 -7.93
N GLU A 625 -3.80 -11.17 -8.40
CA GLU A 625 -5.02 -11.08 -7.58
C GLU A 625 -5.16 -9.73 -6.82
N ARG A 626 -4.50 -8.67 -7.31
CA ARG A 626 -4.70 -7.30 -6.81
C ARG A 626 -6.08 -6.81 -7.24
N GLU A 627 -6.86 -6.31 -6.29
CA GLU A 627 -8.05 -5.52 -6.60
C GLU A 627 -7.66 -4.06 -6.79
N GLN A 628 -8.40 -3.37 -7.64
CA GLN A 628 -8.19 -1.94 -7.82
C GLN A 628 -8.57 -1.19 -6.54
N LEU A 629 -7.62 -0.38 -6.07
CA LEU A 629 -7.81 0.51 -4.94
C LEU A 629 -8.28 1.84 -5.49
N PHE A 630 -9.43 2.32 -5.01
CA PHE A 630 -10.02 3.61 -5.39
C PHE A 630 -10.36 3.79 -6.88
N ALA A 631 -10.22 2.78 -7.74
CA ALA A 631 -10.81 2.78 -9.07
C ALA A 631 -12.22 2.19 -8.98
N LEU A 632 -13.21 2.93 -9.47
CA LEU A 632 -14.51 2.36 -9.73
C LEU A 632 -14.48 1.89 -11.19
N ASP A 633 -14.70 0.60 -11.44
CA ASP A 633 -15.05 0.15 -12.79
C ASP A 633 -16.44 0.68 -13.11
N ILE A 634 -16.49 1.89 -13.68
CA ILE A 634 -17.72 2.59 -14.05
C ILE A 634 -18.59 1.77 -15.00
N ASN A 635 -17.99 0.86 -15.77
CA ASN A 635 -18.72 -0.01 -16.70
C ASN A 635 -19.43 -1.15 -15.96
N SER A 636 -18.86 -1.68 -14.87
CA SER A 636 -19.50 -2.70 -14.02
C SER A 636 -20.66 -2.18 -13.15
N VAL A 637 -20.74 -0.87 -12.92
CA VAL A 637 -21.77 -0.28 -12.06
C VAL A 637 -23.16 -0.40 -12.69
N LYS A 638 -24.05 -1.12 -11.99
CA LYS A 638 -25.47 -1.26 -12.38
C LYS A 638 -26.24 0.02 -12.12
N SER A 639 -27.15 0.37 -13.02
CA SER A 639 -28.05 1.52 -12.88
C SER A 639 -29.15 1.25 -11.85
N ASN A 640 -29.00 1.84 -10.66
CA ASN A 640 -30.04 1.99 -9.65
C ASN A 640 -29.83 3.31 -8.88
N LEU A 641 -30.81 3.72 -8.08
CA LEU A 641 -30.78 5.02 -7.39
C LEU A 641 -29.62 5.16 -6.39
N ASP A 642 -29.27 4.09 -5.68
CA ASP A 642 -28.18 4.11 -4.69
C ASP A 642 -26.82 4.21 -5.39
N ASN A 643 -26.61 3.45 -6.46
CA ASN A 643 -25.39 3.54 -7.26
C ASN A 643 -25.26 4.90 -7.96
N LEU A 644 -26.35 5.50 -8.45
CA LEU A 644 -26.28 6.84 -9.05
C LEU A 644 -25.90 7.89 -8.00
N TYR A 645 -26.35 7.72 -6.75
CA TYR A 645 -25.95 8.58 -5.63
C TYR A 645 -24.47 8.42 -5.30
N GLU A 646 -23.94 7.19 -5.24
CA GLU A 646 -22.52 6.95 -5.03
C GLU A 646 -21.67 7.52 -6.18
N MET A 647 -22.12 7.42 -7.44
CA MET A 647 -21.44 8.03 -8.59
C MET A 647 -21.35 9.55 -8.49
N LEU A 648 -22.44 10.22 -8.06
CA LEU A 648 -22.42 11.67 -7.82
C LEU A 648 -21.52 12.06 -6.64
N LYS A 649 -21.49 11.23 -5.59
CA LYS A 649 -20.59 11.43 -4.44
C LYS A 649 -19.14 11.32 -4.89
N ILE A 650 -18.80 10.35 -5.72
CA ILE A 650 -17.47 10.20 -6.33
C ILE A 650 -17.10 11.42 -7.16
N ALA A 651 -18.00 11.89 -8.04
CA ALA A 651 -17.78 13.10 -8.83
C ALA A 651 -17.50 14.32 -7.94
N MET A 652 -18.25 14.47 -6.84
CA MET A 652 -18.00 15.52 -5.85
C MET A 652 -16.65 15.37 -5.12
N MET A 653 -16.21 14.14 -4.81
CA MET A 653 -14.90 13.90 -4.20
C MET A 653 -13.73 14.24 -5.14
N ILE A 654 -13.89 13.97 -6.44
CA ILE A 654 -12.91 14.37 -7.47
C ILE A 654 -12.74 15.90 -7.46
N GLU A 655 -13.83 16.64 -7.57
CA GLU A 655 -13.83 18.12 -7.52
C GLU A 655 -13.23 18.68 -6.22
N LEU A 656 -13.62 18.10 -5.07
CA LEU A 656 -13.07 18.53 -3.79
C LEU A 656 -11.57 18.23 -3.68
N THR A 657 -11.05 17.22 -4.38
CA THR A 657 -9.62 16.89 -4.41
C THR A 657 -8.82 17.81 -5.36
N THR A 658 -9.42 18.32 -6.44
CA THR A 658 -8.71 19.16 -7.43
C THR A 658 -8.67 20.65 -7.07
N ILE A 659 -9.69 21.17 -6.37
CA ILE A 659 -9.76 22.60 -6.00
C ILE A 659 -8.61 23.08 -5.09
N PRO A 660 -8.23 22.37 -4.00
CA PRO A 660 -7.18 22.85 -3.10
C PRO A 660 -5.80 23.02 -3.76
N PRO A 661 -5.31 22.08 -4.59
CA PRO A 661 -4.09 22.26 -5.40
C PRO A 661 -4.13 23.51 -6.28
N TYR A 662 -5.25 23.76 -6.96
CA TYR A 662 -5.40 24.95 -7.81
C TYR A 662 -5.32 26.24 -6.98
N LEU A 663 -5.95 26.27 -5.81
CA LEU A 663 -5.87 27.39 -4.87
C LEU A 663 -4.46 27.56 -4.28
N TYR A 664 -3.80 26.47 -3.91
CA TYR A 664 -2.43 26.48 -3.39
C TYR A 664 -1.46 27.08 -4.42
N ALA A 665 -1.55 26.61 -5.67
CA ALA A 665 -0.81 27.16 -6.79
C ALA A 665 -1.08 28.67 -6.97
N ILE A 666 -2.34 29.12 -6.95
CA ILE A 666 -2.69 30.56 -7.00
C ILE A 666 -2.02 31.36 -5.88
N TYR A 667 -2.02 30.83 -4.65
CA TYR A 667 -1.43 31.52 -3.49
C TYR A 667 0.10 31.56 -3.53
N SER A 668 0.74 30.64 -4.25
CA SER A 668 2.20 30.60 -4.43
C SER A 668 2.74 31.68 -5.37
N ILE A 669 1.92 32.29 -6.24
CA ILE A 669 2.38 33.32 -7.18
C ILE A 669 2.50 34.66 -6.42
N LYS A 670 3.51 35.52 -6.72
CA LYS A 670 3.61 36.91 -6.20
C LYS A 670 2.88 37.95 -7.07
N PRO A 671 2.11 38.89 -6.50
CA PRO A 671 1.32 39.85 -7.29
C PRO A 671 2.21 40.86 -8.02
N GLY A 672 1.76 41.37 -9.17
CA GLY A 672 2.39 42.53 -9.84
C GLY A 672 3.26 42.20 -11.06
N THR A 673 3.19 40.98 -11.60
CA THR A 673 3.80 40.61 -12.87
C THR A 673 2.72 40.28 -13.91
N GLU A 674 2.94 40.65 -15.17
CA GLU A 674 1.98 40.40 -16.27
C GLU A 674 1.65 38.91 -16.41
N ILE A 675 2.69 38.05 -16.45
CA ILE A 675 2.53 36.60 -16.56
C ILE A 675 1.91 36.02 -15.28
N GLY A 676 2.36 36.44 -14.09
CA GLY A 676 1.83 35.91 -12.83
C GLY A 676 0.35 36.28 -12.60
N ASP A 677 -0.06 37.50 -12.95
CA ASP A 677 -1.46 37.93 -12.87
C ASP A 677 -2.34 37.23 -13.91
N GLU A 678 -1.79 36.94 -15.11
CA GLU A 678 -2.45 36.14 -16.13
C GLU A 678 -2.65 34.69 -15.68
N LEU A 679 -1.63 34.03 -15.13
CA LEU A 679 -1.74 32.67 -14.57
C LEU A 679 -2.81 32.62 -13.47
N ARG A 680 -2.82 33.58 -12.55
CA ARG A 680 -3.90 33.68 -11.54
C ARG A 680 -5.27 33.87 -12.15
N ARG A 681 -5.38 34.60 -13.26
CA ARG A 681 -6.66 34.83 -13.95
C ARG A 681 -7.16 33.53 -14.56
N GLN A 682 -6.29 32.78 -15.21
CA GLN A 682 -6.63 31.51 -15.86
C GLN A 682 -7.04 30.44 -14.84
N ILE A 683 -6.26 30.24 -13.76
CA ILE A 683 -6.58 29.25 -12.73
C ILE A 683 -7.84 29.65 -11.92
N ARG A 684 -8.09 30.94 -11.71
CA ARG A 684 -9.28 31.42 -10.96
C ARG A 684 -10.60 31.17 -11.68
N HIS A 685 -10.59 31.05 -13.01
CA HIS A 685 -11.80 30.87 -13.80
C HIS A 685 -12.33 29.43 -13.80
N ILE A 686 -11.70 28.53 -13.06
CA ILE A 686 -12.14 27.16 -12.83
C ILE A 686 -13.30 27.19 -11.82
N ALA A 687 -14.52 26.93 -12.30
CA ALA A 687 -15.73 26.96 -11.49
C ALA A 687 -16.29 25.55 -11.35
N ALA A 688 -16.31 25.00 -10.12
CA ALA A 688 -16.92 23.70 -9.87
C ALA A 688 -18.45 23.79 -9.97
N THR A 689 -19.03 22.94 -10.82
CA THR A 689 -20.48 22.77 -10.94
C THR A 689 -20.85 21.41 -10.35
N PHE A 690 -21.64 21.38 -9.28
CA PHE A 690 -22.09 20.14 -8.63
C PHE A 690 -23.51 19.77 -9.08
N VAL A 691 -23.72 18.51 -9.49
CA VAL A 691 -25.05 17.94 -9.75
C VAL A 691 -25.42 17.04 -8.57
N THR A 692 -26.39 17.42 -7.75
CA THR A 692 -26.88 16.57 -6.64
C THR A 692 -28.39 16.76 -6.43
N TRP A 693 -29.15 15.68 -6.24
CA TRP A 693 -30.59 15.75 -5.93
C TRP A 693 -30.97 15.24 -4.51
N ARG A 694 -30.02 14.68 -3.75
CA ARG A 694 -30.12 14.37 -2.31
C ARG A 694 -29.26 15.34 -1.49
N GLN A 695 -29.38 15.33 -0.16
CA GLN A 695 -28.56 16.16 0.73
C GLN A 695 -27.09 15.73 0.72
N PRO A 696 -26.17 16.49 0.10
CA PRO A 696 -24.75 16.15 0.13
C PRO A 696 -24.15 16.35 1.54
N ILE A 697 -23.12 15.58 1.83
CA ILE A 697 -22.24 15.76 2.98
C ILE A 697 -20.95 16.37 2.44
N PHE A 698 -20.59 17.57 2.90
CA PHE A 698 -19.34 18.23 2.51
C PHE A 698 -18.36 18.26 3.68
N TYR A 699 -18.86 18.47 4.90
CA TYR A 699 -18.06 18.50 6.11
C TYR A 699 -18.09 17.12 6.78
N SER A 700 -17.17 16.27 6.35
CA SER A 700 -16.81 15.04 7.05
C SER A 700 -15.36 14.70 6.77
N ARG A 701 -14.83 13.79 7.57
CA ARG A 701 -13.45 13.34 7.46
C ARG A 701 -13.24 12.50 6.20
N GLU A 702 -14.27 11.81 5.73
CA GLU A 702 -14.25 11.04 4.48
C GLU A 702 -14.30 11.93 3.23
N MET A 703 -14.95 13.10 3.32
CA MET A 703 -15.15 14.01 2.17
C MET A 703 -14.04 15.06 2.02
N THR A 704 -13.29 15.35 3.09
CA THR A 704 -12.21 16.34 3.05
C THR A 704 -10.94 15.69 2.51
N PRO A 705 -10.39 16.16 1.38
CA PRO A 705 -9.15 15.60 0.86
C PRO A 705 -7.97 15.92 1.78
N PHE A 706 -6.93 15.12 1.70
CA PHE A 706 -5.60 15.39 2.23
C PHE A 706 -4.64 15.45 1.03
N PHE A 707 -3.38 15.84 1.21
CA PHE A 707 -2.45 15.98 0.09
C PHE A 707 -1.01 15.61 0.51
N PRO A 708 -0.26 14.86 -0.32
CA PRO A 708 -0.66 14.40 -1.64
C PRO A 708 -1.71 13.28 -1.58
N ASN A 709 -2.60 13.22 -2.57
CA ASN A 709 -3.68 12.23 -2.62
C ASN A 709 -3.85 11.72 -4.05
N PRO A 710 -3.94 10.39 -4.29
CA PRO A 710 -4.33 9.89 -5.60
C PRO A 710 -5.70 10.45 -6.00
N LEU A 711 -5.83 10.89 -7.25
CA LEU A 711 -7.11 11.34 -7.77
C LEU A 711 -8.08 10.12 -7.78
N PRO A 712 -9.21 10.18 -7.06
CA PRO A 712 -10.03 9.00 -6.88
C PRO A 712 -10.77 8.65 -8.18
N HIS A 713 -10.89 7.35 -8.47
CA HIS A 713 -11.73 6.77 -9.53
C HIS A 713 -11.39 7.09 -11.01
N ILE A 714 -10.24 7.71 -11.29
CA ILE A 714 -9.76 8.03 -12.66
C ILE A 714 -8.36 7.43 -12.86
N LYS A 715 -8.10 6.80 -14.03
CA LYS A 715 -6.80 6.16 -14.38
C LYS A 715 -6.16 5.37 -13.24
N GLN A 716 -6.91 4.46 -12.63
CA GLN A 716 -6.47 3.62 -11.50
C GLN A 716 -5.88 4.36 -10.28
N GLY A 717 -6.12 5.66 -10.11
CA GLY A 717 -5.47 6.47 -9.06
C GLY A 717 -3.98 6.73 -9.31
N SER A 718 -3.50 6.55 -10.55
CA SER A 718 -2.10 6.78 -10.96
C SER A 718 -1.68 8.25 -10.96
N ILE A 719 -2.64 9.19 -11.01
CA ILE A 719 -2.36 10.62 -10.91
C ILE A 719 -2.39 11.03 -9.44
N THR A 720 -1.21 11.22 -8.86
CA THR A 720 -1.07 11.82 -7.53
C THR A 720 -1.24 13.33 -7.63
N VAL A 721 -2.14 13.86 -6.81
CA VAL A 721 -2.44 15.29 -6.72
C VAL A 721 -1.65 15.89 -5.57
N HIS A 722 -0.84 16.90 -5.86
CA HIS A 722 0.08 17.56 -4.90
C HIS A 722 -0.33 19.01 -4.62
N LEU A 723 -0.09 19.49 -3.39
CA LEU A 723 -0.09 20.92 -3.06
C LEU A 723 1.31 21.50 -3.35
N SER A 724 1.50 22.03 -4.55
CA SER A 724 2.80 22.58 -4.96
C SER A 724 2.69 23.97 -5.55
N LYS A 725 3.82 24.70 -5.53
CA LYS A 725 3.90 26.01 -6.20
C LYS A 725 3.57 25.91 -7.70
N ALA A 726 3.07 26.98 -8.31
CA ALA A 726 2.64 27.02 -9.72
C ALA A 726 3.81 26.96 -10.73
N ASN A 727 4.63 25.92 -10.67
CA ASN A 727 5.73 25.64 -11.60
C ASN A 727 5.23 24.81 -12.80
N LYS A 728 6.11 24.58 -13.78
CA LYS A 728 5.78 23.81 -14.99
C LYS A 728 5.21 22.42 -14.68
N ALA A 729 5.87 21.65 -13.81
CA ALA A 729 5.45 20.28 -13.47
C ALA A 729 4.06 20.26 -12.81
N THR A 730 3.76 21.21 -11.93
CA THR A 730 2.45 21.34 -11.27
C THR A 730 1.36 21.69 -12.28
N LEU A 731 1.62 22.62 -13.21
CA LEU A 731 0.66 22.99 -14.25
C LEU A 731 0.45 21.86 -15.28
N GLU A 732 1.49 21.08 -15.59
CA GLU A 732 1.39 19.86 -16.39
C GLU A 732 0.54 18.79 -15.69
N ASN A 733 0.71 18.62 -14.37
CA ASN A 733 -0.15 17.73 -13.58
C ASN A 733 -1.62 18.18 -13.65
N PHE A 734 -1.90 19.48 -13.50
CA PHE A 734 -3.26 20.01 -13.66
C PHE A 734 -3.84 19.78 -15.06
N ALA A 735 -3.03 19.97 -16.11
CA ALA A 735 -3.45 19.64 -17.47
C ALA A 735 -3.71 18.14 -17.66
N ASN A 736 -2.95 17.27 -16.98
CA ASN A 736 -3.15 15.82 -17.03
C ASN A 736 -4.43 15.37 -16.29
N ILE A 737 -4.82 16.06 -15.22
CA ILE A 737 -6.07 15.82 -14.48
C ILE A 737 -7.28 16.09 -15.39
N GLU A 738 -7.26 17.20 -16.14
CA GLU A 738 -8.37 17.65 -16.99
C GLU A 738 -8.29 17.09 -18.43
N LYS A 739 -7.37 16.16 -18.71
CA LYS A 739 -7.11 15.68 -20.08
C LYS A 739 -8.31 14.87 -20.60
N PRO A 740 -8.83 15.16 -21.83
CA PRO A 740 -9.85 14.33 -22.47
C PRO A 740 -9.35 12.92 -22.83
N ASP A 741 -10.29 11.99 -23.02
CA ASP A 741 -10.01 10.64 -23.53
C ASP A 741 -9.51 10.67 -25.01
N ASP A 742 -8.46 9.90 -25.30
CA ASP A 742 -7.82 9.73 -26.62
C ASP A 742 -8.62 8.78 -27.54
N LYS A 743 -9.94 8.97 -27.71
CA LYS A 743 -10.81 8.12 -28.59
C LYS A 743 -10.46 8.15 -30.10
N ILE A 744 -9.33 8.75 -30.52
CA ILE A 744 -9.05 9.14 -31.93
C ILE A 744 -7.94 8.32 -32.62
N ASN A 745 -7.19 7.46 -31.94
CA ASN A 745 -6.14 6.62 -32.55
C ASN A 745 -6.35 5.10 -32.38
N SER A 746 -7.59 4.61 -32.46
CA SER A 746 -7.81 3.17 -32.65
C SER A 746 -7.76 2.82 -34.13
N ASP A 747 -6.55 2.54 -34.64
CA ASP A 747 -6.43 1.57 -35.73
C ASP A 747 -7.14 0.28 -35.26
N GLU A 748 -8.02 -0.28 -36.09
CA GLU A 748 -8.88 -1.43 -35.78
C GLU A 748 -8.14 -2.74 -35.41
N ASN A 749 -6.82 -2.71 -35.16
CA ASN A 749 -5.98 -3.84 -34.80
C ASN A 749 -5.17 -3.70 -33.49
N SER A 750 -5.26 -2.60 -32.75
CA SER A 750 -4.78 -2.61 -31.35
C SER A 750 -5.86 -3.24 -30.48
N LYS A 751 -5.58 -4.43 -29.91
CA LYS A 751 -6.39 -4.98 -28.82
C LYS A 751 -6.61 -3.87 -27.80
N LYS A 752 -7.87 -3.50 -27.56
CA LYS A 752 -8.25 -2.76 -26.35
C LYS A 752 -7.59 -3.50 -25.19
N SER A 753 -6.65 -2.88 -24.49
CA SER A 753 -6.34 -3.30 -23.14
C SER A 753 -7.67 -3.26 -22.39
N ASP A 754 -7.98 -4.30 -21.64
CA ASP A 754 -9.09 -4.33 -20.70
C ASP A 754 -8.76 -3.37 -19.54
N GLU A 755 -8.60 -2.08 -19.84
CA GLU A 755 -8.25 -1.04 -18.88
C GLU A 755 -9.49 -0.65 -18.08
N PHE A 756 -9.49 -1.03 -16.81
CA PHE A 756 -10.57 -0.84 -15.84
C PHE A 756 -10.46 0.56 -15.18
N GLY A 757 -11.50 1.39 -15.35
CA GLY A 757 -11.65 2.75 -14.78
C GLY A 757 -12.28 3.73 -15.76
N ALA A 758 -12.60 4.95 -15.32
CA ALA A 758 -12.83 6.08 -16.23
C ALA A 758 -11.48 6.56 -16.77
N GLU A 759 -11.31 6.68 -18.10
CA GLU A 759 -10.06 7.17 -18.70
C GLU A 759 -9.94 8.69 -18.53
N SER A 760 -11.08 9.39 -18.49
CA SER A 760 -11.20 10.82 -18.20
C SER A 760 -12.31 11.13 -17.18
N ILE A 761 -12.37 12.38 -16.68
CA ILE A 761 -13.49 12.86 -15.84
C ILE A 761 -14.80 12.78 -16.65
N GLY A 762 -14.73 13.06 -17.95
CA GLY A 762 -15.81 12.98 -18.92
C GLY A 762 -16.47 11.61 -18.97
N ASP A 763 -15.71 10.52 -18.97
CA ASP A 763 -16.29 9.16 -18.99
C ASP A 763 -17.15 8.86 -17.74
N LEU A 764 -16.73 9.34 -16.57
CA LEU A 764 -17.51 9.23 -15.33
C LEU A 764 -18.85 9.97 -15.48
N TYR A 765 -18.82 11.19 -16.01
CA TYR A 765 -20.01 12.00 -16.22
C TYR A 765 -20.91 11.47 -17.34
N GLU A 766 -20.36 10.89 -18.41
CA GLU A 766 -21.12 10.14 -19.44
C GLU A 766 -21.87 8.95 -18.80
N LYS A 767 -21.21 8.19 -17.91
CA LYS A 767 -21.87 7.11 -17.17
C LYS A 767 -23.00 7.62 -16.28
N ILE A 768 -22.78 8.73 -15.57
CA ILE A 768 -23.81 9.40 -14.75
C ILE A 768 -25.00 9.81 -15.64
N GLU A 769 -24.75 10.38 -16.82
CA GLU A 769 -25.80 10.78 -17.78
C GLU A 769 -26.65 9.59 -18.23
N ASN A 770 -26.00 8.46 -18.53
CA ASN A 770 -26.68 7.22 -18.91
C ASN A 770 -27.56 6.71 -17.77
N MET A 771 -27.06 6.72 -16.54
CA MET A 771 -27.85 6.33 -15.36
C MET A 771 -29.03 7.26 -15.11
N PHE A 772 -28.88 8.58 -15.29
CA PHE A 772 -30.02 9.52 -15.27
C PHE A 772 -31.07 9.16 -16.33
N THR A 773 -30.63 8.80 -17.54
CA THR A 773 -31.51 8.42 -18.65
C THR A 773 -32.29 7.14 -18.36
N GLU A 774 -31.62 6.12 -17.81
CA GLU A 774 -32.24 4.84 -17.46
C GLU A 774 -33.19 4.93 -16.24
N LEU A 775 -32.84 5.79 -15.28
CA LEU A 775 -33.56 5.91 -14.01
C LEU A 775 -34.57 7.07 -13.97
N ASP A 776 -34.73 7.84 -15.04
CA ASP A 776 -35.54 9.07 -15.09
C ASP A 776 -36.90 8.95 -14.37
N LYS A 777 -37.65 7.87 -14.65
CA LYS A 777 -38.98 7.63 -14.04
C LYS A 777 -38.93 7.35 -12.54
N GLN A 778 -37.79 6.97 -11.99
CA GLN A 778 -37.56 6.68 -10.57
C GLN A 778 -36.97 7.88 -9.83
N ILE A 779 -36.39 8.85 -10.54
CA ILE A 779 -35.75 10.02 -9.94
C ILE A 779 -36.82 11.05 -9.56
N LYS A 780 -36.81 11.45 -8.29
CA LYS A 780 -37.57 12.60 -7.81
C LYS A 780 -36.68 13.84 -7.89
N TYR A 781 -36.83 14.61 -8.97
CA TYR A 781 -36.09 15.85 -9.16
C TYR A 781 -36.53 16.91 -8.15
N ASP A 782 -35.76 17.06 -7.07
CA ASP A 782 -36.02 18.03 -6.00
C ASP A 782 -35.15 19.27 -6.15
N LYS A 783 -35.80 20.44 -6.25
CA LYS A 783 -35.13 21.74 -6.39
C LYS A 783 -34.60 22.27 -5.04
N LEU A 784 -35.04 21.68 -3.92
CA LEU A 784 -34.71 22.15 -2.57
C LEU A 784 -33.20 22.13 -2.30
N PHE A 785 -32.50 21.10 -2.78
CA PHE A 785 -31.08 20.87 -2.54
C PHE A 785 -30.16 21.38 -3.66
N GLN A 786 -30.64 22.34 -4.46
CA GLN A 786 -29.90 22.87 -5.62
C GLN A 786 -29.65 24.37 -5.51
N LEU A 787 -28.62 24.84 -6.21
CA LEU A 787 -28.31 26.26 -6.37
C LEU A 787 -28.91 26.78 -7.68
N GLY A 788 -29.58 27.94 -7.61
CA GLY A 788 -30.21 28.55 -8.78
C GLY A 788 -29.40 29.71 -9.38
N PRO A 789 -29.73 30.14 -10.61
CA PRO A 789 -29.13 31.31 -11.23
C PRO A 789 -29.26 32.57 -10.36
N GLY A 790 -28.23 33.44 -10.36
CA GLY A 790 -28.24 34.71 -9.63
C GLY A 790 -27.97 34.60 -8.12
N MET A 791 -27.51 33.44 -7.64
CA MET A 791 -27.12 33.23 -6.23
C MET A 791 -25.66 33.60 -5.92
N GLY A 792 -24.93 34.25 -6.84
CA GLY A 792 -23.67 34.95 -6.56
C GLY A 792 -22.37 34.17 -6.84
N TYR A 793 -22.44 32.87 -7.07
CA TYR A 793 -21.36 32.04 -7.60
C TYR A 793 -21.91 31.32 -8.82
N ALA A 794 -21.55 31.76 -10.03
CA ALA A 794 -21.96 31.14 -11.28
C ALA A 794 -20.74 31.06 -12.21
N PRO A 795 -20.53 29.95 -12.93
CA PRO A 795 -19.51 29.89 -13.97
C PRO A 795 -19.76 31.00 -14.99
N SER A 796 -18.70 31.64 -15.49
CA SER A 796 -18.82 32.50 -16.66
C SER A 796 -18.93 31.60 -17.89
N THR A 797 -20.13 31.36 -18.38
CA THR A 797 -20.34 30.82 -19.72
C THR A 797 -20.17 31.94 -20.76
N SER A 798 -19.72 31.57 -21.97
CA SER A 798 -19.46 32.50 -23.08
C SER A 798 -20.69 33.32 -23.51
N ASP A 799 -21.88 32.80 -23.21
CA ASP A 799 -23.15 33.51 -23.35
C ASP A 799 -23.48 34.21 -22.03
N LYS A 800 -23.56 35.55 -22.08
CA LYS A 800 -23.83 36.44 -20.92
C LYS A 800 -25.17 36.21 -20.20
N ASN A 801 -25.86 35.09 -20.45
CA ASN A 801 -27.11 34.66 -19.83
C ASN A 801 -27.05 33.14 -19.56
N GLU A 802 -26.74 32.73 -18.32
CA GLU A 802 -27.31 31.59 -17.56
C GLU A 802 -26.28 31.04 -16.54
N GLY A 803 -26.65 31.06 -15.25
CA GLY A 803 -25.86 30.50 -14.15
C GLY A 803 -26.13 29.01 -13.92
N LEU A 804 -25.76 28.50 -12.73
CA LEU A 804 -25.99 27.12 -12.27
C LEU A 804 -27.34 26.54 -12.75
N ILE A 805 -27.31 25.39 -13.41
CA ILE A 805 -28.48 24.74 -14.00
C ILE A 805 -29.27 24.01 -12.91
N ILE A 806 -30.55 24.36 -12.76
CA ILE A 806 -31.46 23.64 -11.87
C ILE A 806 -31.92 22.36 -12.58
N VAL A 807 -31.49 21.22 -12.07
CA VAL A 807 -31.83 19.87 -12.51
C VAL A 807 -33.23 19.50 -12.01
N ASP A 808 -34.25 19.90 -12.76
CA ASP A 808 -35.66 19.61 -12.47
C ASP A 808 -36.31 18.56 -13.38
N CYS A 809 -35.55 18.08 -14.37
CA CYS A 809 -35.93 17.03 -15.31
C CYS A 809 -34.68 16.42 -15.95
N LEU A 810 -34.85 15.30 -16.66
CA LEU A 810 -33.75 14.66 -17.40
C LEU A 810 -33.03 15.60 -18.37
N SER A 811 -33.78 16.46 -19.08
CA SER A 811 -33.18 17.41 -20.02
C SER A 811 -32.27 18.42 -19.32
N ALA A 812 -32.63 18.85 -18.11
CA ALA A 812 -31.82 19.74 -17.30
C ALA A 812 -30.59 19.01 -16.71
N ALA A 813 -30.75 17.74 -16.33
CA ALA A 813 -29.63 16.89 -15.88
C ALA A 813 -28.58 16.72 -16.98
N LYS A 814 -29.01 16.37 -18.20
CA LYS A 814 -28.13 16.24 -19.38
C LYS A 814 -27.40 17.55 -19.69
N LYS A 815 -28.13 18.68 -19.73
CA LYS A 815 -27.53 20.00 -19.95
C LYS A 815 -26.51 20.37 -18.86
N ALA A 816 -26.78 20.01 -17.59
CA ALA A 816 -25.83 20.26 -16.50
C ALA A 816 -24.55 19.42 -16.64
N ILE A 817 -24.67 18.17 -17.04
CA ILE A 817 -23.54 17.26 -17.30
C ILE A 817 -22.73 17.73 -18.51
N GLU A 818 -23.40 18.09 -19.61
CA GLU A 818 -22.77 18.65 -20.82
C GLU A 818 -21.93 19.88 -20.47
N VAL A 819 -22.46 20.80 -19.65
CA VAL A 819 -21.71 21.98 -19.19
C VAL A 819 -20.49 21.61 -18.34
N ILE A 820 -20.56 20.56 -17.52
CA ILE A 820 -19.42 20.10 -16.72
C ILE A 820 -18.32 19.54 -17.62
N ILE A 821 -18.67 18.67 -18.57
CA ILE A 821 -17.72 18.08 -19.52
C ILE A 821 -17.10 19.18 -20.39
N ASP A 822 -17.90 20.11 -20.91
CA ASP A 822 -17.43 21.24 -21.72
C ASP A 822 -16.49 22.17 -20.94
N GLN A 823 -16.73 22.38 -19.64
CA GLN A 823 -15.87 23.19 -18.78
C GLN A 823 -14.56 22.49 -18.41
N GLY A 824 -14.57 21.17 -18.19
CA GLY A 824 -13.37 20.40 -17.86
C GLY A 824 -12.49 20.11 -19.09
N GLU A 825 -13.02 19.25 -19.98
CA GLU A 825 -12.29 18.62 -21.09
C GLU A 825 -12.47 19.32 -22.45
N GLY A 826 -13.55 20.09 -22.59
CA GLY A 826 -13.90 20.83 -23.80
C GLY A 826 -14.89 20.09 -24.70
N GLY A 827 -15.89 20.82 -25.21
CA GLY A 827 -16.89 20.28 -26.13
C GLY A 827 -16.34 20.10 -27.54
N GLY A 828 -16.70 19.00 -28.21
CA GLY A 828 -16.36 18.75 -29.62
C GLY A 828 -16.78 19.91 -30.51
N CYS A 829 -15.84 20.79 -30.88
CA CYS A 829 -16.14 22.12 -31.40
C CYS A 829 -16.84 22.10 -32.77
N ASN A 830 -18.00 22.78 -32.89
CA ASN A 830 -18.61 23.19 -34.15
C ASN A 830 -18.08 24.58 -34.55
N THR A 831 -17.01 24.66 -35.35
CA THR A 831 -16.40 25.96 -35.73
C THR A 831 -17.10 26.63 -36.91
N LYS A 832 -17.47 27.92 -36.75
CA LYS A 832 -17.50 28.91 -37.85
C LYS A 832 -16.13 29.61 -37.93
N ASP A 833 -15.82 30.14 -39.12
CA ASP A 833 -14.63 30.85 -39.60
C ASP A 833 -13.51 31.19 -38.57
N LEU A 834 -12.26 30.83 -38.91
CA LEU A 834 -11.06 31.02 -38.08
C LEU A 834 -10.20 32.18 -38.62
N GLU A 835 -10.01 33.23 -37.80
CA GLU A 835 -8.96 34.24 -38.00
C GLU A 835 -7.90 34.17 -36.88
N ALA A 836 -6.65 33.83 -37.22
CA ALA A 836 -5.55 33.75 -36.26
C ALA A 836 -4.51 34.86 -36.48
N GLU A 837 -4.20 35.66 -35.46
CA GLU A 837 -3.04 36.58 -35.43
C GLU A 837 -1.86 35.85 -34.81
N ILE A 838 -0.77 35.65 -35.56
CA ILE A 838 0.45 35.00 -35.07
C ILE A 838 1.46 36.08 -34.70
N ASN A 839 1.86 36.14 -33.43
CA ASN A 839 2.96 37.01 -32.98
C ASN A 839 4.23 36.16 -32.84
N VAL A 840 5.25 36.46 -33.66
CA VAL A 840 6.57 35.84 -33.56
C VAL A 840 7.56 36.85 -33.02
N LYS A 841 8.16 36.57 -31.85
CA LYS A 841 9.22 37.38 -31.26
C LYS A 841 10.56 36.88 -31.79
N VAL A 842 11.32 37.74 -32.46
CA VAL A 842 12.63 37.39 -33.01
C VAL A 842 13.71 38.23 -32.32
N SER A 843 14.68 37.55 -31.70
CA SER A 843 15.86 38.17 -31.10
C SER A 843 17.13 37.63 -31.77
N GLY A 844 18.06 38.52 -32.10
CA GLY A 844 19.35 38.17 -32.70
C GLY A 844 20.34 39.32 -32.64
N GLU A 845 21.64 39.01 -32.76
CA GLU A 845 22.74 39.98 -32.78
C GLU A 845 23.48 39.87 -34.12
N ILE A 846 23.56 40.96 -34.89
CA ILE A 846 24.32 41.00 -36.15
C ILE A 846 25.54 41.91 -35.94
N LYS A 847 26.75 41.37 -36.11
CA LYS A 847 27.97 42.16 -36.03
C LYS A 847 28.29 42.84 -37.36
N VAL A 848 28.01 44.14 -37.43
CA VAL A 848 28.66 45.05 -38.38
C VAL A 848 29.23 46.22 -37.59
N GLY A 849 30.55 46.28 -37.43
CA GLY A 849 31.22 47.36 -36.68
C GLY A 849 30.84 47.44 -35.18
N ASN A 850 30.94 48.64 -34.60
CA ASN A 850 30.68 48.87 -33.17
C ASN A 850 29.17 48.85 -32.86
N LYS A 851 28.66 47.62 -32.68
CA LYS A 851 27.46 47.19 -31.94
C LYS A 851 26.12 47.82 -32.33
N VAL A 852 25.38 47.13 -33.20
CA VAL A 852 23.93 47.30 -33.35
C VAL A 852 23.20 46.05 -32.83
N LYS A 853 22.20 46.25 -31.98
CA LYS A 853 21.38 45.19 -31.37
C LYS A 853 19.94 45.36 -31.87
N ILE A 854 19.38 44.37 -32.56
CA ILE A 854 18.01 44.43 -33.08
C ILE A 854 17.08 43.62 -32.18
N ARG A 855 15.99 44.26 -31.70
CA ARG A 855 14.85 43.60 -31.05
C ARG A 855 13.60 43.94 -31.85
N GLY A 856 12.80 42.95 -32.25
CA GLY A 856 11.56 43.21 -32.97
C GLY A 856 10.55 42.07 -32.91
N THR A 857 9.28 42.43 -33.07
CA THR A 857 8.15 41.50 -33.21
C THR A 857 7.71 41.48 -34.67
N ILE A 858 7.55 40.29 -35.25
CA ILE A 858 6.92 40.11 -36.57
C ILE A 858 5.47 39.72 -36.33
N LYS A 859 4.55 40.54 -36.84
CA LYS A 859 3.10 40.26 -36.86
C LYS A 859 2.74 39.67 -38.22
N ALA A 860 2.06 38.53 -38.24
CA ALA A 860 1.47 37.97 -39.45
C ALA A 860 0.01 37.57 -39.18
N THR A 861 -0.88 37.84 -40.14
CA THR A 861 -2.31 37.52 -40.05
C THR A 861 -2.61 36.33 -40.97
N LEU A 862 -3.22 35.28 -40.44
CA LEU A 862 -3.62 34.09 -41.19
C LEU A 862 -5.15 34.12 -41.35
N LYS A 863 -5.64 34.08 -42.60
CA LYS A 863 -7.07 34.03 -42.92
C LYS A 863 -7.39 32.77 -43.74
N GLY A 864 -8.35 31.98 -43.28
CA GLY A 864 -8.84 30.81 -44.01
C GLY A 864 -10.31 30.52 -43.71
N THR A 865 -11.06 30.02 -44.69
CA THR A 865 -12.48 29.67 -44.56
C THR A 865 -12.70 28.18 -44.82
N LYS A 866 -13.32 27.46 -43.88
CA LYS A 866 -13.89 26.12 -44.14
C LYS A 866 -15.03 25.80 -43.15
N LYS A 867 -16.13 25.24 -43.67
CA LYS A 867 -17.23 24.63 -42.90
C LYS A 867 -17.11 23.11 -42.93
N GLY A 868 -17.07 22.45 -41.77
CA GLY A 868 -17.13 20.99 -41.57
C GLY A 868 -15.96 20.41 -40.77
N LYS A 869 -16.18 19.26 -40.09
CA LYS A 869 -15.18 18.47 -39.33
C LYS A 869 -13.90 18.32 -40.17
N ILE A 870 -12.75 18.75 -39.66
CA ILE A 870 -11.48 18.70 -40.39
C ILE A 870 -10.89 17.29 -40.24
N THR A 871 -10.94 16.51 -41.32
CA THR A 871 -10.44 15.12 -41.36
C THR A 871 -9.41 14.85 -42.47
N GLU A 872 -8.74 15.87 -43.03
CA GLU A 872 -7.69 15.65 -44.04
C GLU A 872 -6.49 16.61 -43.93
N ASN A 873 -5.28 16.04 -44.02
CA ASN A 873 -3.99 16.74 -44.19
C ASN A 873 -3.92 17.45 -45.55
N LYS A 874 -3.71 18.78 -45.58
CA LYS A 874 -3.35 19.51 -46.81
C LYS A 874 -2.35 20.65 -46.59
N ASN A 875 -1.44 20.77 -47.56
CA ASN A 875 -0.40 21.80 -47.68
C ASN A 875 -0.95 23.15 -48.15
N GLY A 876 -0.52 24.25 -47.52
CA GLY A 876 -0.82 25.64 -47.92
C GLY A 876 0.46 26.48 -48.12
N SER A 877 0.39 27.57 -48.92
CA SER A 877 1.50 28.51 -49.14
C SER A 877 1.08 29.96 -48.90
N ILE A 878 1.95 30.78 -48.29
CA ILE A 878 1.71 32.20 -48.00
C ILE A 878 2.56 33.07 -48.96
N LYS A 879 1.98 34.14 -49.52
CA LYS A 879 2.67 35.13 -50.38
C LYS A 879 2.37 36.57 -49.93
N GLY A 880 3.38 37.44 -49.96
CA GLY A 880 3.26 38.90 -49.80
C GLY A 880 4.47 39.63 -50.41
N THR A 881 4.29 40.90 -50.77
CA THR A 881 5.28 41.79 -51.44
C THR A 881 5.24 43.19 -50.81
N ILE A 882 6.33 44.00 -50.84
CA ILE A 882 6.37 45.50 -50.98
C ILE A 882 7.83 46.05 -50.92
N ASP A 883 8.06 47.19 -51.60
CA ASP A 883 9.28 47.98 -51.87
C ASP A 883 9.82 48.91 -50.74
N VAL A 884 11.04 49.48 -50.90
CA VAL A 884 11.74 50.35 -49.92
C VAL A 884 12.28 51.66 -50.53
N THR A 885 12.21 52.77 -49.76
CA THR A 885 12.83 54.08 -50.06
C THR A 885 13.60 54.68 -48.86
N SER A 886 14.90 54.92 -49.08
CA SER A 886 15.90 55.82 -48.42
C SER A 886 16.30 55.68 -46.93
N TYR A 887 17.54 56.12 -46.68
CA TYR A 887 18.40 56.04 -45.47
C TYR A 887 18.53 57.42 -44.81
N ASP A 888 18.61 57.50 -43.48
CA ASP A 888 18.90 58.74 -42.72
C ASP A 888 20.07 58.49 -41.74
N ASP A 889 21.05 59.40 -41.71
CA ASP A 889 22.40 59.19 -41.17
C ASP A 889 22.60 59.64 -39.71
N ASP A 890 21.61 60.30 -39.08
CA ASP A 890 21.86 61.01 -37.82
C ASP A 890 21.58 60.24 -36.52
N ASP A 891 20.96 59.06 -36.56
CA ASP A 891 20.56 58.33 -35.33
C ASP A 891 21.15 56.92 -35.17
N ASN A 892 22.06 56.50 -36.05
CA ASN A 892 22.70 55.16 -36.04
C ASN A 892 21.70 54.00 -35.86
N SER A 893 20.43 54.21 -36.20
CA SER A 893 19.37 53.20 -36.12
C SER A 893 19.07 52.70 -37.53
N ILE A 894 19.41 51.44 -37.79
CA ILE A 894 18.87 50.74 -38.96
C ILE A 894 17.60 50.06 -38.48
N THR A 895 16.45 50.68 -38.74
CA THR A 895 15.16 49.99 -38.66
C THR A 895 14.93 49.22 -39.96
N GLY A 896 15.24 47.92 -39.94
CA GLY A 896 15.03 47.03 -41.07
C GLY A 896 14.55 45.65 -40.64
N LYS A 897 13.69 45.01 -41.44
CA LYS A 897 13.25 43.62 -41.24
C LYS A 897 13.79 42.73 -42.38
N ILE A 898 14.30 41.56 -41.99
CA ILE A 898 14.94 40.51 -42.80
C ILE A 898 13.86 39.58 -43.38
N TYR A 899 14.09 38.97 -44.55
CA TYR A 899 13.17 37.98 -45.16
C TYR A 899 13.83 36.62 -45.40
N GLY A 900 13.06 35.56 -45.13
CA GLY A 900 13.32 34.16 -45.49
C GLY A 900 11.98 33.43 -45.71
N LYS A 901 12.01 32.28 -46.40
CA LYS A 901 10.82 31.48 -46.74
C LYS A 901 10.71 30.29 -45.78
N ILE A 902 9.55 30.06 -45.17
CA ILE A 902 9.30 28.88 -44.32
C ILE A 902 8.35 27.95 -45.08
N ASN A 903 8.82 26.72 -45.35
CA ASN A 903 7.98 25.63 -45.85
C ASN A 903 7.79 24.60 -44.72
N GLY A 904 6.56 24.15 -44.47
CA GLY A 904 6.28 23.08 -43.50
C GLY A 904 4.83 22.59 -43.53
N GLU A 905 4.62 21.33 -43.13
CA GLU A 905 3.31 20.69 -42.89
C GLU A 905 2.77 21.03 -41.49
N ILE A 906 1.45 21.11 -41.34
CA ILE A 906 0.75 21.30 -40.05
C ILE A 906 -0.05 20.03 -39.76
N ASN A 907 0.30 19.30 -38.70
CA ASN A 907 -0.45 18.13 -38.20
C ASN A 907 -0.96 18.45 -36.77
N GLY A 908 -2.28 18.45 -36.55
CA GLY A 908 -2.89 18.58 -35.21
C GLY A 908 -4.13 19.50 -35.12
N ILE A 909 -4.93 19.33 -34.06
CA ILE A 909 -6.01 20.24 -33.65
C ILE A 909 -5.34 21.50 -33.06
N ILE A 910 -5.70 22.69 -33.53
CA ILE A 910 -5.12 23.95 -33.02
C ILE A 910 -5.82 24.34 -31.73
N THR A 911 -5.37 23.79 -30.61
CA THR A 911 -5.73 24.20 -29.23
C THR A 911 -4.56 24.93 -28.55
N SER A 912 -3.31 24.57 -28.87
CA SER A 912 -2.07 25.36 -28.78
C SER A 912 -0.94 24.41 -29.20
N GLY A 913 0.01 24.84 -30.05
CA GLY A 913 1.00 23.89 -30.56
C GLY A 913 2.23 24.52 -31.20
N THR A 914 3.38 23.90 -30.95
CA THR A 914 4.70 24.26 -31.47
C THR A 914 4.85 23.75 -32.91
N VAL A 915 4.88 24.65 -33.90
CA VAL A 915 5.14 24.29 -35.31
C VAL A 915 6.64 24.06 -35.54
N THR A 916 7.04 22.84 -35.91
CA THR A 916 8.43 22.50 -36.25
C THR A 916 8.69 22.60 -37.77
N GLY A 917 9.08 23.78 -38.25
CA GLY A 917 9.68 23.96 -39.59
C GLY A 917 11.20 23.78 -39.58
N LYS A 918 11.75 23.16 -40.65
CA LYS A 918 13.18 23.08 -40.97
C LYS A 918 13.50 24.14 -42.05
N ILE A 919 14.55 24.94 -41.84
CA ILE A 919 14.99 25.97 -42.80
C ILE A 919 16.04 25.32 -43.72
N GLU A 920 15.76 25.21 -45.01
CA GLU A 920 16.78 24.89 -46.01
C GLU A 920 17.38 26.20 -46.54
N GLU A 921 18.71 26.26 -46.53
CA GLU A 921 19.57 27.39 -46.87
C GLU A 921 19.15 28.12 -48.16
N MET A 922 19.27 29.47 -48.15
CA MET A 922 19.39 30.25 -49.38
C MET A 922 20.63 31.14 -49.34
N GLU A 923 21.38 31.07 -50.44
CA GLU A 923 22.72 31.61 -50.68
C GLU A 923 22.84 33.12 -50.43
N LYS A 924 23.50 33.47 -49.32
CA LYS A 924 24.61 34.44 -49.23
C LYS A 924 25.11 34.42 -47.78
N GLU A 925 26.41 34.21 -47.60
CA GLU A 925 27.05 34.05 -46.29
C GLU A 925 26.72 35.20 -45.32
N ILE A 926 25.95 34.88 -44.28
CA ILE A 926 25.82 35.66 -43.05
C ILE A 926 26.43 34.80 -41.95
N HIS A 927 27.56 35.23 -41.39
CA HIS A 927 28.20 34.52 -40.27
C HIS A 927 27.55 34.94 -38.94
N GLY A 928 26.99 33.96 -38.22
CA GLY A 928 26.68 34.07 -36.79
C GLY A 928 25.19 34.19 -36.44
N ILE A 929 24.44 33.10 -36.58
CA ILE A 929 23.17 32.88 -35.86
C ILE A 929 23.44 31.75 -34.88
N LYS A 930 23.34 31.99 -33.56
CA LYS A 930 23.67 30.99 -32.54
C LYS A 930 22.48 30.27 -31.91
N GLU A 931 21.25 30.77 -32.05
CA GLU A 931 20.05 30.05 -31.57
C GLU A 931 18.77 30.75 -32.03
N ILE A 932 17.72 29.97 -32.34
CA ILE A 932 16.34 30.43 -32.54
C ILE A 932 15.50 29.68 -31.50
N SER A 933 15.17 30.31 -30.38
CA SER A 933 14.21 29.77 -29.42
C SER A 933 12.80 29.93 -29.98
N LYS A 934 12.13 28.82 -30.32
CA LYS A 934 10.77 28.81 -30.87
C LYS A 934 9.76 28.97 -29.73
N GLY A 935 8.97 30.05 -29.77
CA GLY A 935 7.71 30.20 -29.05
C GLY A 935 6.72 30.91 -29.96
N ILE A 936 5.61 30.25 -30.31
CA ILE A 936 4.50 30.83 -31.07
C ILE A 936 3.42 31.18 -30.06
N CYS A 937 3.13 32.48 -29.86
CA CYS A 937 1.95 32.90 -29.12
C CYS A 937 1.05 33.70 -30.06
N GLY A 938 -0.06 33.09 -30.48
CA GLY A 938 -1.07 33.74 -31.32
C GLY A 938 -2.27 34.21 -30.50
N LYS A 939 -2.91 35.30 -30.93
CA LYS A 939 -4.22 35.73 -30.41
C LYS A 939 -5.23 35.58 -31.55
N ILE A 940 -6.27 34.78 -31.37
CA ILE A 940 -7.34 34.59 -32.36
C ILE A 940 -8.30 35.76 -32.17
N THR A 941 -8.49 36.60 -33.18
CA THR A 941 -9.30 37.83 -33.04
C THR A 941 -10.78 37.59 -33.22
N GLU A 942 -11.17 36.58 -34.02
CA GLU A 942 -12.56 36.08 -34.12
C GLU A 942 -12.52 34.58 -34.41
N GLY A 943 -12.88 33.79 -33.39
CA GLY A 943 -12.96 32.34 -33.40
C GLY A 943 -13.42 31.86 -32.03
N ILE A 944 -14.20 30.77 -31.98
CA ILE A 944 -14.69 30.19 -30.72
C ILE A 944 -13.45 29.69 -29.95
N TYR A 945 -13.10 30.38 -28.86
CA TYR A 945 -12.05 29.93 -27.94
C TYR A 945 -12.54 28.66 -27.23
N ASP A 946 -11.70 27.63 -27.20
CA ASP A 946 -11.87 26.54 -26.25
C ASP A 946 -11.51 27.09 -24.87
N GLU A 947 -12.53 27.27 -24.03
CA GLU A 947 -12.40 27.83 -22.68
C GLU A 947 -12.34 26.75 -21.58
N SER A 948 -12.11 25.48 -21.96
CA SER A 948 -12.00 24.35 -21.04
C SER A 948 -10.83 24.49 -20.06
N HIS A 949 -10.91 23.81 -18.92
CA HIS A 949 -9.84 23.74 -17.93
C HIS A 949 -8.57 23.15 -18.56
N TYR A 950 -8.70 22.09 -19.37
CA TYR A 950 -7.60 21.51 -20.12
C TYR A 950 -6.86 22.53 -20.99
N ALA A 951 -7.60 23.31 -21.79
CA ALA A 951 -7.02 24.33 -22.65
C ALA A 951 -6.35 25.46 -21.83
N ARG A 952 -6.97 25.88 -20.72
CA ARG A 952 -6.41 26.91 -19.82
C ARG A 952 -5.12 26.46 -19.14
N PHE A 953 -5.04 25.21 -18.69
CA PHE A 953 -3.82 24.69 -18.07
C PHE A 953 -2.69 24.51 -19.09
N ASN A 954 -2.99 24.01 -20.30
CA ASN A 954 -1.99 23.96 -21.38
C ASN A 954 -1.49 25.35 -21.79
N TYR A 955 -2.37 26.35 -21.82
CA TYR A 955 -1.97 27.75 -22.00
C TYR A 955 -0.99 28.18 -20.90
N CYS A 956 -1.31 27.91 -19.62
CA CYS A 956 -0.43 28.21 -18.49
C CYS A 956 0.94 27.51 -18.62
N VAL A 957 0.97 26.23 -19.02
CA VAL A 957 2.22 25.48 -19.28
C VAL A 957 3.04 26.18 -20.37
N SER A 958 2.40 26.59 -21.47
CA SER A 958 3.08 27.26 -22.58
C SER A 958 3.68 28.62 -22.19
N GLU A 959 2.98 29.40 -21.37
CA GLU A 959 3.46 30.70 -20.87
C GLU A 959 4.67 30.52 -19.94
N VAL A 960 4.65 29.50 -19.06
CA VAL A 960 5.76 29.21 -18.15
C VAL A 960 6.96 28.59 -18.87
N GLU A 961 6.75 27.83 -19.95
CA GLU A 961 7.83 27.22 -20.73
C GLU A 961 8.71 28.26 -21.46
N ILE A 962 8.12 29.39 -21.85
CA ILE A 962 8.84 30.47 -22.55
C ILE A 962 9.26 31.62 -21.61
N ALA A 963 8.95 31.50 -20.31
CA ALA A 963 9.27 32.47 -19.27
C ALA A 963 10.34 31.91 -18.31
N SER A 964 11.15 32.79 -17.74
CA SER A 964 12.04 32.43 -16.62
C SER A 964 11.26 32.47 -15.29
N GLU A 965 11.70 31.74 -14.26
CA GLU A 965 11.09 31.81 -12.92
C GLU A 965 11.04 33.26 -12.36
N SER A 966 11.96 34.14 -12.80
CA SER A 966 11.94 35.56 -12.45
C SER A 966 10.80 36.37 -13.06
N ASP A 967 10.14 35.88 -14.12
CA ASP A 967 9.13 36.63 -14.88
C ASP A 967 7.72 36.54 -14.26
N TYR A 968 7.40 35.47 -13.51
CA TYR A 968 6.12 35.30 -12.82
C TYR A 968 6.23 35.19 -11.29
N GLN A 969 7.46 35.20 -10.77
CA GLN A 969 7.83 35.40 -9.37
C GLN A 969 7.04 34.52 -8.38
N LEU A 970 7.48 33.29 -8.16
CA LEU A 970 6.87 32.40 -7.16
C LEU A 970 7.43 32.67 -5.75
N TRP A 971 6.59 32.46 -4.73
CA TRP A 971 7.04 32.20 -3.37
C TRP A 971 7.64 30.79 -3.30
N PRO A 972 8.75 30.59 -2.58
CA PRO A 972 9.36 29.27 -2.40
C PRO A 972 8.61 28.51 -1.30
N VAL A 973 7.32 28.24 -1.50
CA VAL A 973 6.49 27.53 -0.51
C VAL A 973 6.87 26.05 -0.44
N VAL A 974 6.72 25.44 0.74
CA VAL A 974 6.86 23.98 0.94
C VAL A 974 5.86 23.23 0.07
N ASP A 975 6.31 22.19 -0.64
CA ASP A 975 5.39 21.29 -1.33
C ASP A 975 4.75 20.32 -0.33
N ASP A 976 3.46 20.00 -0.51
CA ASP A 976 2.66 19.13 0.35
C ASP A 976 2.80 19.46 1.84
N PRO A 977 2.48 20.70 2.26
CA PRO A 977 2.67 21.11 3.63
C PRO A 977 1.69 20.34 4.53
N ASN A 978 2.23 19.63 5.51
CA ASN A 978 1.49 19.05 6.61
C ASN A 978 2.02 19.62 7.93
N PHE A 979 1.43 19.23 9.06
CA PHE A 979 1.90 19.72 10.35
C PHE A 979 3.39 19.33 10.59
N VAL A 980 3.84 18.14 10.15
CA VAL A 980 5.22 17.62 10.34
C VAL A 980 6.25 18.48 9.63
N SER A 981 5.90 19.04 8.47
CA SER A 981 6.74 19.95 7.69
C SER A 981 7.24 21.15 8.52
N TYR A 982 6.62 21.44 9.66
CA TYR A 982 6.91 22.59 10.52
C TYR A 982 7.20 22.22 11.99
N THR A 983 7.58 20.97 12.28
CA THR A 983 7.94 20.50 13.65
C THR A 983 9.07 19.45 13.69
N ASN A 984 10.12 19.63 14.51
CA ASN A 984 11.08 18.54 14.89
C ASN A 984 11.86 18.88 16.21
N PRO A 985 12.39 17.96 17.07
CA PRO A 985 13.16 16.72 16.82
C PRO A 985 12.73 15.45 17.62
N HIS A 986 12.40 14.37 16.92
CA HIS A 986 13.01 13.05 17.18
C HIS A 986 13.23 12.23 15.90
N SER A 987 12.92 12.76 14.71
CA SER A 987 13.32 12.15 13.43
C SER A 987 14.61 12.81 12.92
N GLN A 988 15.61 11.99 12.59
CA GLN A 988 16.93 12.43 12.13
C GLN A 988 17.02 12.71 10.61
N GLU A 989 15.92 12.81 9.87
CA GLU A 989 16.02 12.82 8.40
C GLU A 989 15.69 14.11 7.66
N THR A 990 15.23 15.19 8.29
CA THR A 990 15.18 16.51 7.61
C THR A 990 15.43 17.66 8.57
N GLU A 991 16.29 18.60 8.16
CA GLU A 991 16.52 19.89 8.83
C GLU A 991 15.27 20.77 8.70
N SER A 992 14.20 20.50 9.45
CA SER A 992 13.04 21.39 9.56
C SER A 992 12.97 22.01 10.96
N TYR A 993 13.12 23.34 10.98
CA TYR A 993 12.97 24.18 12.16
C TYR A 993 11.48 24.35 12.48
N ALA A 994 11.11 24.25 13.76
CA ALA A 994 9.74 24.43 14.21
C ALA A 994 9.49 25.86 14.71
N ASP A 995 8.58 26.61 14.09
CA ASP A 995 7.96 27.78 14.70
C ASP A 995 6.53 27.42 15.14
N PRO A 996 6.27 27.21 16.44
CA PRO A 996 4.93 26.93 16.96
C PRO A 996 3.87 27.95 16.53
N ASN A 997 4.25 29.19 16.23
CA ASN A 997 3.34 30.22 15.75
C ASN A 997 2.82 29.92 14.33
N VAL A 998 3.68 29.34 13.47
CA VAL A 998 3.27 28.89 12.13
C VAL A 998 2.25 27.76 12.25
N VAL A 999 2.47 26.79 13.15
CA VAL A 999 1.51 25.71 13.42
C VAL A 999 0.14 26.25 13.84
N THR A 1000 0.09 27.24 14.75
CA THR A 1000 -1.17 27.91 15.13
C THR A 1000 -1.88 28.53 13.92
N THR A 1001 -1.12 29.08 12.98
CA THR A 1001 -1.67 29.69 11.75
C THR A 1001 -2.20 28.65 10.76
N LEU A 1002 -1.57 27.46 10.70
CA LEU A 1002 -2.07 26.33 9.91
C LEU A 1002 -3.39 25.79 10.48
N ILE A 1003 -3.51 25.69 11.81
CA ILE A 1003 -4.78 25.32 12.47
C ILE A 1003 -5.88 26.31 12.10
N ALA A 1004 -5.58 27.62 12.14
CA ALA A 1004 -6.52 28.66 11.75
C ALA A 1004 -6.95 28.53 10.27
N PHE A 1005 -6.02 28.20 9.37
CA PHE A 1005 -6.34 27.94 7.96
C PHE A 1005 -7.24 26.72 7.78
N ASN A 1006 -6.92 25.59 8.42
CA ASN A 1006 -7.71 24.35 8.34
C ASN A 1006 -9.11 24.53 8.94
N ALA A 1007 -9.24 25.28 10.02
CA ALA A 1007 -10.52 25.67 10.58
C ALA A 1007 -11.34 26.51 9.58
N ALA A 1008 -10.74 27.49 8.92
CA ALA A 1008 -11.42 28.31 7.91
C ALA A 1008 -11.87 27.47 6.70
N TYR A 1009 -11.04 26.51 6.26
CA TYR A 1009 -11.36 25.60 5.16
C TYR A 1009 -12.48 24.62 5.55
N SER A 1010 -12.41 24.04 6.74
CA SER A 1010 -13.45 23.15 7.28
C SER A 1010 -14.77 23.89 7.51
N TYR A 1011 -14.70 25.16 7.88
CA TYR A 1011 -15.88 26.03 7.98
C TYR A 1011 -16.49 26.30 6.61
N LEU A 1012 -15.70 26.38 5.53
CA LEU A 1012 -16.22 26.49 4.16
C LEU A 1012 -17.01 25.23 3.80
N MET A 1013 -16.49 24.05 4.12
CA MET A 1013 -17.20 22.77 3.92
C MET A 1013 -18.49 22.70 4.73
N LEU A 1014 -18.46 23.14 5.99
CA LEU A 1014 -19.66 23.19 6.84
C LEU A 1014 -20.68 24.19 6.30
N LEU A 1015 -20.23 25.36 5.84
CA LEU A 1015 -21.07 26.37 5.21
C LEU A 1015 -21.70 25.84 3.92
N LEU A 1016 -20.94 25.14 3.06
CA LEU A 1016 -21.45 24.46 1.86
C LEU A 1016 -22.56 23.46 2.24
N GLN A 1017 -22.33 22.63 3.25
CA GLN A 1017 -23.33 21.69 3.74
C GLN A 1017 -24.61 22.36 4.23
N VAL A 1018 -24.50 23.42 5.03
CA VAL A 1018 -25.67 24.16 5.55
C VAL A 1018 -26.40 24.89 4.42
N VAL A 1019 -25.67 25.47 3.46
CA VAL A 1019 -26.26 26.12 2.27
C VAL A 1019 -27.12 25.15 1.48
N TRP A 1020 -26.64 23.93 1.25
CA TRP A 1020 -27.40 22.92 0.51
C TRP A 1020 -28.63 22.43 1.28
N ARG A 1021 -28.62 22.48 2.62
CA ARG A 1021 -29.74 22.06 3.49
C ARG A 1021 -30.75 23.17 3.82
N THR A 1022 -30.47 24.41 3.44
CA THR A 1022 -31.31 25.58 3.74
C THR A 1022 -32.04 26.04 2.48
N ASP A 1023 -33.24 26.62 2.58
CA ASP A 1023 -34.00 27.12 1.42
C ASP A 1023 -34.17 28.65 1.39
N GLY A 1024 -34.75 29.14 0.28
CA GLY A 1024 -35.21 30.52 0.13
C GLY A 1024 -34.15 31.61 0.35
N GLN A 1025 -34.56 32.69 1.02
CA GLN A 1025 -33.73 33.88 1.22
C GLN A 1025 -32.51 33.61 2.13
N LYS A 1026 -32.62 32.64 3.05
CA LYS A 1026 -31.53 32.25 3.94
C LYS A 1026 -30.39 31.58 3.14
N LYS A 1027 -30.71 30.69 2.19
CA LYS A 1027 -29.73 30.12 1.23
C LYS A 1027 -28.98 31.23 0.47
N LYS A 1028 -29.71 32.21 -0.08
CA LYS A 1028 -29.13 33.34 -0.83
C LYS A 1028 -28.16 34.18 0.01
N THR A 1029 -28.53 34.47 1.26
CA THR A 1029 -27.68 35.24 2.20
C THR A 1029 -26.39 34.48 2.54
N LEU A 1030 -26.48 33.18 2.80
CA LEU A 1030 -25.32 32.34 3.11
C LEU A 1030 -24.32 32.28 1.95
N ILE A 1031 -24.80 32.20 0.71
CA ILE A 1031 -23.93 32.15 -0.48
C ILE A 1031 -23.35 33.53 -0.81
N MET A 1032 -24.20 34.56 -0.95
CA MET A 1032 -23.75 35.88 -1.40
C MET A 1032 -22.94 36.63 -0.35
N GLY A 1033 -23.18 36.35 0.94
CA GLY A 1033 -22.47 36.97 2.06
C GLY A 1033 -21.39 36.09 2.66
N GLY A 1034 -21.71 34.82 2.97
CA GLY A 1034 -20.82 33.93 3.72
C GLY A 1034 -19.62 33.41 2.92
N MET A 1035 -19.85 32.89 1.70
CA MET A 1035 -18.76 32.27 0.92
C MET A 1035 -17.70 33.30 0.46
N PRO A 1036 -18.04 34.44 -0.17
CA PRO A 1036 -17.05 35.45 -0.52
C PRO A 1036 -16.30 36.01 0.68
N ALA A 1037 -17.01 36.25 1.81
CA ALA A 1037 -16.38 36.75 3.03
C ALA A 1037 -15.36 35.74 3.59
N LEU A 1038 -15.66 34.44 3.55
CA LEU A 1038 -14.74 33.41 4.01
C LEU A 1038 -13.56 33.22 3.04
N MET A 1039 -13.83 33.06 1.74
CA MET A 1039 -12.80 32.78 0.74
C MET A 1039 -11.85 33.96 0.53
N HIS A 1040 -12.36 35.19 0.46
CA HIS A 1040 -11.54 36.38 0.22
C HIS A 1040 -11.14 37.14 1.47
N GLY A 1041 -11.96 37.08 2.53
CA GLY A 1041 -11.71 37.78 3.79
C GLY A 1041 -10.95 36.97 4.82
N VAL A 1042 -10.93 35.63 4.74
CA VAL A 1042 -10.26 34.76 5.74
C VAL A 1042 -9.22 33.84 5.09
N LEU A 1043 -9.64 32.94 4.20
CA LEU A 1043 -8.75 31.93 3.59
C LEU A 1043 -7.58 32.57 2.81
N LYS A 1044 -7.89 33.46 1.86
CA LYS A 1044 -6.87 34.12 1.04
C LYS A 1044 -5.86 34.93 1.88
N PRO A 1045 -6.26 35.78 2.84
CA PRO A 1045 -5.32 36.49 3.71
C PRO A 1045 -4.39 35.57 4.50
N ILE A 1046 -4.93 34.50 5.13
CA ILE A 1046 -4.12 33.54 5.91
C ILE A 1046 -3.15 32.79 4.98
N ALA A 1047 -3.60 32.31 3.82
CA ALA A 1047 -2.71 31.64 2.85
C ALA A 1047 -1.61 32.57 2.32
N THR A 1048 -1.95 33.82 2.03
CA THR A 1048 -0.98 34.84 1.58
C THR A 1048 0.05 35.13 2.67
N PHE A 1049 -0.36 35.15 3.93
CA PHE A 1049 0.54 35.31 5.07
C PHE A 1049 1.49 34.11 5.22
N LEU A 1050 0.97 32.88 5.14
CA LEU A 1050 1.78 31.66 5.17
C LEU A 1050 2.82 31.65 4.06
N ALA A 1051 2.42 31.94 2.81
CA ALA A 1051 3.31 31.97 1.65
C ALA A 1051 4.45 33.02 1.75
N LYS A 1052 4.33 34.01 2.63
CA LYS A 1052 5.38 35.02 2.93
C LYS A 1052 6.26 34.66 4.11
N THR A 1053 5.82 33.75 4.98
CA THR A 1053 6.47 33.43 6.24
C THR A 1053 7.56 32.40 6.00
N SER A 1054 8.82 32.78 6.18
CA SER A 1054 9.98 31.88 6.05
C SER A 1054 9.99 30.83 7.17
N VAL A 1055 10.27 29.58 6.81
CA VAL A 1055 10.40 28.43 7.73
C VAL A 1055 11.81 27.85 7.73
N THR A 1056 12.52 27.98 6.60
CA THR A 1056 13.97 27.73 6.48
C THR A 1056 14.62 28.88 5.71
N SER A 1057 15.95 28.84 5.51
CA SER A 1057 16.66 29.84 4.68
C SER A 1057 16.11 29.96 3.27
N ASP A 1058 15.53 28.88 2.73
CA ASP A 1058 15.18 28.76 1.32
C ASP A 1058 13.69 28.45 1.08
N LEU A 1059 12.90 28.22 2.14
CA LEU A 1059 11.47 27.87 2.04
C LEU A 1059 10.57 28.73 2.93
N ASN A 1060 9.36 28.96 2.43
CA ASN A 1060 8.24 29.61 3.11
C ASN A 1060 7.15 28.59 3.47
N ALA A 1061 6.33 28.92 4.47
CA ALA A 1061 5.19 28.11 4.86
C ALA A 1061 4.11 28.05 3.76
N GLY A 1062 3.29 27.00 3.83
CA GLY A 1062 2.22 26.71 2.90
C GLY A 1062 0.93 26.32 3.62
N SER A 1063 -0.21 26.62 3.00
CA SER A 1063 -1.55 26.19 3.44
C SER A 1063 -1.78 24.68 3.30
N THR A 1064 -2.25 24.01 4.34
CA THR A 1064 -2.39 22.54 4.39
C THR A 1064 -3.74 21.99 3.90
N PHE A 1065 -4.80 22.80 3.86
CA PHE A 1065 -6.17 22.37 3.48
C PHE A 1065 -6.72 21.14 4.24
N GLY A 1066 -6.23 20.91 5.46
CA GLY A 1066 -6.60 19.77 6.29
C GLY A 1066 -7.95 19.92 6.99
N PHE A 1067 -8.49 18.79 7.45
CA PHE A 1067 -9.72 18.73 8.25
C PHE A 1067 -9.52 19.29 9.66
N TYR A 1068 -10.44 20.13 10.11
CA TYR A 1068 -10.52 20.67 11.46
C TYR A 1068 -11.88 20.29 12.06
N GLN A 1069 -11.85 19.61 13.20
CA GLN A 1069 -13.06 19.15 13.88
C GLN A 1069 -13.60 20.25 14.82
N PHE A 1070 -14.77 20.81 14.49
CA PHE A 1070 -15.51 21.67 15.41
C PHE A 1070 -16.18 20.85 16.51
N GLU A 1071 -15.99 21.26 17.76
CA GLU A 1071 -16.60 20.64 18.94
C GLU A 1071 -18.06 21.07 19.13
N ASN A 1072 -18.85 20.27 19.84
CA ASN A 1072 -20.24 20.63 20.21
C ASN A 1072 -20.33 21.59 21.42
N THR A 1073 -19.19 22.06 21.94
CA THR A 1073 -19.11 22.88 23.16
C THR A 1073 -19.46 24.35 22.92
N SER A 1074 -19.34 24.85 21.69
CA SER A 1074 -19.62 26.23 21.28
C SER A 1074 -19.92 26.32 19.77
N SER A 1075 -20.34 27.48 19.27
CA SER A 1075 -20.63 27.61 17.83
C SER A 1075 -19.36 27.41 16.98
N PRO A 1076 -19.43 26.77 15.80
CA PRO A 1076 -18.29 26.67 14.89
C PRO A 1076 -17.71 28.03 14.51
N LYS A 1077 -18.55 29.08 14.44
CA LYS A 1077 -18.09 30.46 14.17
C LYS A 1077 -17.20 30.99 15.29
N ASP A 1078 -17.57 30.78 16.54
CA ASP A 1078 -16.79 31.23 17.70
C ASP A 1078 -15.47 30.47 17.81
N GLN A 1079 -15.49 29.16 17.55
CA GLN A 1079 -14.28 28.34 17.50
C GLN A 1079 -13.33 28.81 16.39
N LEU A 1080 -13.87 29.07 15.18
CA LEU A 1080 -13.11 29.63 14.06
C LEU A 1080 -12.49 30.99 14.43
N LYS A 1081 -13.27 31.88 15.04
CA LYS A 1081 -12.79 33.19 15.49
C LYS A 1081 -11.65 33.03 16.48
N LYS A 1082 -11.80 32.14 17.47
CA LYS A 1082 -10.80 31.89 18.51
C LYS A 1082 -9.46 31.44 17.92
N VAL A 1083 -9.46 30.46 17.02
CA VAL A 1083 -8.20 29.96 16.44
C VAL A 1083 -7.52 31.00 15.53
N ILE A 1084 -8.29 31.85 14.82
CA ILE A 1084 -7.73 32.95 14.03
C ILE A 1084 -7.20 34.08 14.92
N GLU A 1085 -7.85 34.36 16.05
CA GLU A 1085 -7.34 35.29 17.06
C GLU A 1085 -6.03 34.79 17.69
N GLU A 1086 -5.89 33.48 17.91
CA GLU A 1086 -4.65 32.86 18.39
C GLU A 1086 -3.53 33.03 17.36
N ALA A 1087 -3.79 32.79 16.07
CA ALA A 1087 -2.82 33.04 15.00
C ALA A 1087 -2.43 34.53 14.91
N ALA A 1088 -3.41 35.45 14.99
CA ALA A 1088 -3.16 36.89 14.98
C ALA A 1088 -2.37 37.37 16.21
N LYS A 1089 -2.54 36.72 17.37
CA LYS A 1089 -1.72 36.99 18.58
C LYS A 1089 -0.30 36.47 18.39
N ALA A 1090 -0.15 35.27 17.83
CA ALA A 1090 1.13 34.65 17.53
C ALA A 1090 1.97 35.53 16.58
N PHE A 1091 1.33 36.16 15.59
CA PHE A 1091 1.94 37.13 14.68
C PHE A 1091 1.28 38.51 14.76
N SER A 1092 1.41 39.16 15.93
CA SER A 1092 0.76 40.45 16.23
C SER A 1092 1.07 41.62 15.28
N TYR A 1093 2.10 41.49 14.43
CA TYR A 1093 2.44 42.48 13.41
C TYR A 1093 1.70 42.27 12.07
N SER A 1094 1.04 41.13 11.83
CA SER A 1094 0.37 40.86 10.56
C SER A 1094 -0.99 41.56 10.48
N ASP A 1095 -1.14 42.43 9.49
CA ASP A 1095 -2.42 43.04 9.16
C ASP A 1095 -3.35 42.04 8.45
N GLU A 1096 -2.79 41.09 7.68
CA GLU A 1096 -3.56 40.04 7.03
C GLU A 1096 -4.34 39.19 8.05
N LEU A 1097 -3.70 38.76 9.15
CA LEU A 1097 -4.36 37.97 10.18
C LEU A 1097 -5.37 38.79 11.01
N LYS A 1098 -5.08 40.05 11.32
CA LYS A 1098 -6.03 40.95 12.00
C LYS A 1098 -7.28 41.22 11.17
N ASN A 1099 -7.09 41.41 9.86
CA ASN A 1099 -8.20 41.59 8.92
C ASN A 1099 -9.04 40.30 8.83
N ALA A 1100 -8.40 39.12 8.86
CA ALA A 1100 -9.11 37.84 8.90
C ALA A 1100 -9.99 37.70 10.15
N VAL A 1101 -9.52 38.09 11.34
CA VAL A 1101 -10.34 38.11 12.57
C VAL A 1101 -11.59 38.98 12.38
N THR A 1102 -11.44 40.15 11.77
CA THR A 1102 -12.56 41.08 11.52
C THR A 1102 -13.53 40.53 10.48
N ALA A 1103 -13.03 39.83 9.46
CA ALA A 1103 -13.86 39.19 8.45
C ALA A 1103 -14.73 38.07 9.02
N VAL A 1104 -14.28 37.35 10.06
CA VAL A 1104 -15.06 36.31 10.74
C VAL A 1104 -16.34 36.89 11.35
N ASP A 1105 -16.33 38.14 11.83
CA ASP A 1105 -17.54 38.76 12.41
C ASP A 1105 -18.69 38.85 11.39
N ALA A 1106 -18.37 39.04 10.11
CA ALA A 1106 -19.34 39.09 9.01
C ALA A 1106 -19.83 37.70 8.55
N LEU A 1107 -19.26 36.60 9.05
CA LEU A 1107 -19.68 35.24 8.69
C LEU A 1107 -21.01 34.85 9.36
N PRO A 1108 -21.87 34.09 8.68
CA PRO A 1108 -23.11 33.58 9.28
C PRO A 1108 -22.80 32.47 10.29
N ASP A 1109 -23.48 32.42 11.43
CA ASP A 1109 -23.32 31.26 12.32
C ASP A 1109 -23.97 30.01 11.71
N VAL A 1110 -23.22 28.91 11.68
CA VAL A 1110 -23.62 27.63 11.08
C VAL A 1110 -23.38 26.52 12.09
N SER A 1111 -24.44 25.88 12.57
CA SER A 1111 -24.36 24.76 13.51
C SER A 1111 -24.33 23.42 12.78
N GLN A 1112 -23.66 22.43 13.37
CA GLN A 1112 -23.85 21.03 12.98
C GLN A 1112 -25.27 20.61 13.44
N GLU A 1113 -26.24 20.53 12.54
CA GLU A 1113 -27.45 19.78 12.84
C GLU A 1113 -27.07 18.30 12.92
N ILE A 1114 -27.21 17.71 14.11
CA ILE A 1114 -27.04 16.29 14.38
C ILE A 1114 -27.84 15.52 13.34
N PHE A 1115 -27.19 14.61 12.63
CA PHE A 1115 -27.90 13.62 11.83
C PHE A 1115 -28.78 12.78 12.77
N VAL A 1116 -30.07 13.08 12.77
CA VAL A 1116 -31.08 12.07 13.10
C VAL A 1116 -31.07 11.12 11.91
N THR A 1117 -30.50 9.94 12.15
CA THR A 1117 -30.63 8.70 11.37
C THR A 1117 -31.72 8.71 10.30
N LEU A 1118 -31.34 8.44 9.05
CA LEU A 1118 -32.18 7.78 8.06
C LEU A 1118 -31.42 6.62 7.44
#